data_AF-A0A1Y2C864-F1
#
_entry.id   AF-A0A1Y2C864-F1
#
_cell.length_a   1.000
_cell.length_b   1.000
_cell.length_c   1.000
_cell.angle_alpha   90.00
_cell.angle_beta   90.00
_cell.angle_gamma   90.00
#
_symmetry.space_group_name_H-M   'P 1'
#
loop_
_entity.id
_entity.type
_entity.pdbx_description
1 polymer ?
#
loop_
_entity_poly.entity_id
_entity_poly.type
_entity_poly.pdbx_seq_one_letter_code
_entity_poly.pdbx_strand_id
1 'polypeptide(L)'
;MLNKLSLLTILLSSLLNISKAFDDNQIANEKGCTFESIGYNCCSSTTDVIYQDENGDWGVENNDWCGIIPSLNDKSKVNCFSEKLGYPCCIGCNVIYTDDDGDWGIEQGSWCGINDKCTTITRTTSILRKTVTQVNTSTATKAVTPGIPQKNVPADTKNSWNVYSPNQKTFITFELDNGNGSLFYLVKQDDKDLVERSPLGIKTNLGDFTNGLNFKEVHVKIVNEKYPTYSGKKDEYVNHYVEKTIIFNSSRNSNVDFGIVARSYNDGVAFRYIIITGDHKELTIEPNDEVTGIKLPDDATVWEMSYNYEEFMYEEEFEEKTINDIGRNVKPTMPMLFRTGDDKYGLVTEAVKVGTYVGSHLEVDYDHVLRFKFDDHQRSAVKTQTPFQSPWRAFVVGGLDEIMENTMVENLSPEPDNAQYDFASWVAPGVSSWSWVAHWGYGESDQSNPNTHKKWIDLASTMGWRFYILDEGWQPDSYDNDGSYYSGWFDWWPEVRDYAKRKGVQLIAWVHKNDVDTPEKRRKRFKEWSEEGIVGIKVDFFFNEAQSTLQLHQDIYKEAARYHLLVNVHGSNPPSGEIRTYPNVLAREGIRGQEAGGITAYQYTILPFTRGAIGTTDVTEELRSKDPEVTTMGFQIALSTLFENGIHSLGSAPDVYYSNTEGSDYYKDFPARWDGLKLINGEVGRYYNLARRTGDRWFAAGVSVEARDMKWKPTFLDSNKKYTATLYRERGNNRQALEIVTLKNVTPNTELNIHVMNGGGYAIKFTP
;
A
#
# COMPACT_ATOMS: atom_id res chain seq x y z
N MET A 1 61.34 -0.11 43.49
CA MET A 1 62.50 -0.91 43.03
C MET A 1 62.37 -1.02 41.51
N LEU A 2 63.03 -0.17 40.71
CA LEU A 2 64.39 -0.34 40.12
C LEU A 2 64.42 -1.55 39.16
N ASN A 3 64.66 -1.47 37.84
CA ASN A 3 65.48 -0.60 36.95
C ASN A 3 64.74 -0.39 35.60
N LYS A 4 64.65 0.77 34.92
CA LYS A 4 65.62 1.70 34.30
C LYS A 4 66.64 1.11 33.30
N LEU A 5 66.39 1.46 32.02
CA LEU A 5 67.33 1.87 30.95
C LEU A 5 68.55 1.00 30.63
N SER A 6 68.76 0.71 29.33
CA SER A 6 69.84 1.34 28.52
C SER A 6 69.98 0.70 27.12
N LEU A 7 70.48 1.51 26.17
CA LEU A 7 70.95 1.24 24.79
C LEU A 7 69.83 1.06 23.74
N LEU A 8 69.42 2.08 22.98
CA LEU A 8 70.17 2.92 22.04
C LEU A 8 70.95 2.10 21.00
N THR A 9 70.80 2.53 19.74
CA THR A 9 71.65 2.30 18.56
C THR A 9 71.35 1.09 17.66
N ILE A 10 70.83 1.42 16.46
CA ILE A 10 71.16 0.92 15.11
C ILE A 10 70.05 0.15 14.36
N LEU A 11 69.73 0.68 13.16
CA LEU A 11 68.85 0.21 12.06
C LEU A 11 67.36 0.59 12.25
N LEU A 12 66.67 1.34 11.40
CA LEU A 12 66.86 1.84 10.02
C LEU A 12 66.24 3.26 9.98
N SER A 13 66.88 4.34 9.51
CA SER A 13 67.26 4.66 8.13
C SER A 13 66.17 4.43 7.08
N SER A 14 64.99 5.00 7.27
CA SER A 14 64.13 5.49 6.19
C SER A 14 63.07 6.40 6.79
N LEU A 15 63.21 7.71 6.56
CA LEU A 15 62.23 8.82 6.72
C LEU A 15 63.00 10.07 7.19
N LEU A 16 63.81 10.60 6.29
CA LEU A 16 64.28 11.98 6.34
C LEU A 16 63.59 12.70 5.19
N ASN A 17 63.02 13.86 5.53
CA ASN A 17 62.93 15.07 4.72
C ASN A 17 61.84 15.11 3.62
N ILE A 18 60.91 16.06 3.57
CA ILE A 18 60.90 17.45 4.07
C ILE A 18 59.45 17.92 4.19
N SER A 19 59.12 18.51 5.33
CA SER A 19 58.14 19.58 5.46
C SER A 19 58.85 20.91 5.15
N LYS A 20 58.37 21.66 4.15
CA LYS A 20 58.40 23.14 4.02
C LYS A 20 58.28 23.59 2.56
N ALA A 21 57.06 23.93 2.20
CA ALA A 21 56.64 25.04 1.33
C ALA A 21 55.12 24.84 1.28
N PHE A 22 54.29 25.66 1.89
CA PHE A 22 54.02 27.03 1.49
C PHE A 22 53.29 27.71 2.66
N ASP A 23 53.77 28.89 3.03
CA ASP A 23 52.94 29.95 3.58
C ASP A 23 53.06 31.13 2.58
N ASP A 24 52.02 31.95 2.53
CA ASP A 24 51.71 33.02 1.55
C ASP A 24 50.91 32.60 0.30
N ASN A 25 49.60 32.45 0.46
CA ASN A 25 48.68 33.50 -0.03
C ASN A 25 47.27 33.32 0.56
N GLN A 26 46.96 34.15 1.56
CA GLN A 26 45.59 34.49 1.90
C GLN A 26 44.96 35.29 0.75
N ILE A 27 43.92 34.75 0.12
CA ILE A 27 42.71 35.52 -0.20
C ILE A 27 41.53 34.63 0.23
N ALA A 28 40.82 35.08 1.25
CA ALA A 28 39.60 34.49 1.74
C ALA A 28 38.55 34.40 0.62
N ASN A 29 37.84 33.28 0.52
CA ASN A 29 36.58 33.23 -0.22
C ASN A 29 35.43 33.12 0.79
N GLU A 30 34.66 34.21 0.88
CA GLU A 30 33.82 34.62 2.00
C GLU A 30 32.46 33.90 2.09
N LYS A 31 32.38 32.63 1.66
CA LYS A 31 31.11 31.86 1.61
C LYS A 31 31.18 30.39 2.00
N GLY A 32 32.22 29.91 2.69
CA GLY A 32 32.20 28.57 3.32
C GLY A 32 31.96 27.37 2.38
N CYS A 33 32.25 27.52 1.08
CA CYS A 33 32.03 26.49 0.07
C CYS A 33 33.24 25.56 -0.07
N THR A 34 33.13 24.31 0.37
CA THR A 34 34.22 23.31 0.30
C THR A 34 34.13 22.39 -0.93
N PHE A 35 33.00 22.38 -1.63
CA PHE A 35 32.70 21.43 -2.72
C PHE A 35 33.38 21.77 -4.06
N GLU A 36 33.80 23.03 -4.25
CA GLU A 36 34.60 23.44 -5.42
C GLU A 36 35.92 22.66 -5.51
N SER A 37 36.46 22.25 -4.36
CA SER A 37 37.71 21.47 -4.28
C SER A 37 37.60 20.05 -4.85
N ILE A 38 36.38 19.52 -4.95
CA ILE A 38 36.08 18.20 -5.54
C ILE A 38 35.36 18.31 -6.89
N GLY A 39 35.30 19.51 -7.47
CA GLY A 39 34.81 19.74 -8.83
C GLY A 39 33.32 20.01 -8.97
N TYR A 40 32.63 20.35 -7.87
CA TYR A 40 31.21 20.70 -7.86
C TYR A 40 31.00 22.15 -7.40
N ASN A 41 30.05 22.85 -7.99
CA ASN A 41 29.71 24.21 -7.56
C ASN A 41 29.00 24.16 -6.20
N CYS A 42 29.03 25.25 -5.43
CA CYS A 42 28.12 25.37 -4.29
C CYS A 42 26.77 25.93 -4.69
N CYS A 43 25.74 25.50 -3.98
CA CYS A 43 24.39 25.95 -4.18
C CYS A 43 24.30 27.45 -3.86
N SER A 44 23.70 28.18 -4.79
CA SER A 44 23.65 29.64 -4.74
C SER A 44 22.37 30.17 -4.11
N SER A 45 21.32 29.34 -4.08
CA SER A 45 19.94 29.70 -3.72
C SER A 45 19.19 28.62 -2.95
N THR A 46 19.46 27.32 -3.17
CA THR A 46 18.80 26.21 -2.48
C THR A 46 19.49 25.88 -1.17
N THR A 47 18.66 25.62 -0.15
CA THR A 47 19.04 25.09 1.16
C THR A 47 18.56 23.65 1.36
N ASP A 48 17.92 23.07 0.34
CA ASP A 48 17.26 21.76 0.44
C ASP A 48 18.27 20.64 0.25
N VAL A 49 18.60 19.97 1.35
CA VAL A 49 19.49 18.82 1.36
C VAL A 49 18.75 17.61 0.78
N ILE A 50 19.15 17.19 -0.43
CA ILE A 50 18.57 16.02 -1.12
C ILE A 50 19.45 14.77 -1.00
N TYR A 51 20.70 14.93 -0.61
CA TYR A 51 21.68 13.85 -0.44
C TYR A 51 22.79 14.29 0.51
N GLN A 52 23.40 13.36 1.25
CA GLN A 52 24.47 13.64 2.20
C GLN A 52 25.54 12.54 2.14
N ASP A 53 26.81 12.94 2.13
CA ASP A 53 27.96 12.03 2.12
C ASP A 53 29.12 12.57 2.99
N GLU A 54 30.32 11.98 2.84
CA GLU A 54 31.53 12.40 3.56
C GLU A 54 32.06 13.80 3.16
N ASN A 55 31.60 14.35 2.04
CA ASN A 55 31.95 15.68 1.55
C ASN A 55 30.97 16.76 2.05
N GLY A 56 29.75 16.37 2.43
CA GLY A 56 28.77 17.20 3.15
C GLY A 56 27.34 17.09 2.59
N ASP A 57 26.56 18.16 2.73
CA ASP A 57 25.15 18.25 2.30
C ASP A 57 25.05 18.69 0.83
N TRP A 58 24.24 17.99 0.04
CA TRP A 58 24.08 18.21 -1.41
C TRP A 58 22.68 18.67 -1.77
N GLY A 59 22.60 19.60 -2.72
CA GLY A 59 21.39 20.10 -3.37
C GLY A 59 21.47 19.95 -4.90
N VAL A 60 20.39 20.27 -5.59
CA VAL A 60 20.35 20.38 -7.06
C VAL A 60 19.79 21.73 -7.47
N GLU A 61 20.53 22.43 -8.34
CA GLU A 61 20.11 23.70 -8.96
C GLU A 61 20.29 23.61 -10.46
N ASN A 62 19.30 24.08 -11.24
CA ASN A 62 19.37 24.09 -12.71
C ASN A 62 19.71 22.72 -13.34
N ASN A 63 19.26 21.62 -12.72
CA ASN A 63 19.59 20.23 -13.08
C ASN A 63 21.06 19.79 -12.84
N ASP A 64 21.85 20.58 -12.12
CA ASP A 64 23.23 20.23 -11.74
C ASP A 64 23.38 20.06 -10.22
N TRP A 65 24.25 19.13 -9.82
CA TRP A 65 24.59 18.89 -8.41
C TRP A 65 25.42 20.03 -7.83
N CYS A 66 25.05 20.48 -6.64
CA CYS A 66 25.78 21.51 -5.90
C CYS A 66 25.89 21.21 -4.40
N GLY A 67 26.93 21.72 -3.75
CA GLY A 67 27.13 21.58 -2.30
C GLY A 67 26.44 22.71 -1.51
N ILE A 68 25.71 22.36 -0.46
CA ILE A 68 24.93 23.33 0.33
C ILE A 68 25.82 24.06 1.33
N ILE A 69 25.65 25.39 1.37
CA ILE A 69 26.45 26.27 2.22
C ILE A 69 25.73 26.48 3.57
N PRO A 70 26.40 26.24 4.72
CA PRO A 70 25.79 26.38 6.05
C PRO A 70 25.24 27.78 6.38
N SER A 71 25.78 28.85 5.77
CA SER A 71 25.38 30.24 6.04
C SER A 71 24.03 30.64 5.43
N LEU A 72 23.40 29.79 4.62
CA LEU A 72 22.07 30.06 4.05
C LEU A 72 20.92 29.70 5.03
N ASN A 73 21.22 29.17 6.22
CA ASN A 73 20.24 28.65 7.18
C ASN A 73 19.70 29.64 8.23
N ASP A 74 19.90 30.96 8.08
CA ASP A 74 19.43 31.91 9.11
C ASP A 74 17.93 32.26 8.96
N LYS A 75 17.09 31.50 9.65
CA LYS A 75 15.65 31.74 9.84
C LYS A 75 15.42 32.83 10.89
N SER A 76 15.41 34.11 10.49
CA SER A 76 14.79 35.14 11.33
C SER A 76 14.12 36.28 10.54
N LYS A 77 12.81 36.43 10.78
CA LYS A 77 11.88 37.54 10.45
C LYS A 77 11.74 37.93 8.97
N VAL A 78 10.66 37.47 8.33
CA VAL A 78 10.23 37.95 6.99
C VAL A 78 8.80 38.47 7.11
N ASN A 79 8.57 39.72 6.68
CA ASN A 79 7.23 40.30 6.55
C ASN A 79 6.60 39.78 5.26
N CYS A 80 5.35 39.30 5.34
CA CYS A 80 4.59 38.85 4.18
C CYS A 80 3.27 39.61 4.07
N PHE A 81 2.91 40.06 2.86
CA PHE A 81 1.70 40.85 2.67
C PHE A 81 0.42 40.01 2.87
N SER A 82 0.45 38.74 2.48
CA SER A 82 -0.70 37.83 2.49
C SER A 82 -1.19 37.46 3.90
N GLU A 83 -0.33 37.54 4.92
CA GLU A 83 -0.70 37.23 6.31
C GLU A 83 -1.79 38.17 6.83
N LYS A 84 -1.80 39.42 6.35
CA LYS A 84 -2.85 40.39 6.70
C LYS A 84 -4.19 40.11 6.01
N LEU A 85 -4.16 39.31 4.95
CA LEU A 85 -5.32 38.87 4.18
C LEU A 85 -5.81 37.47 4.62
N GLY A 86 -5.17 36.87 5.62
CA GLY A 86 -5.53 35.56 6.18
C GLY A 86 -4.89 34.36 5.50
N TYR A 87 -3.88 34.56 4.64
CA TYR A 87 -3.17 33.50 3.92
C TYR A 87 -1.71 33.41 4.39
N PRO A 88 -1.13 32.20 4.49
CA PRO A 88 0.28 32.03 4.87
C PRO A 88 1.24 32.66 3.85
N CYS A 89 2.50 32.82 4.24
CA CYS A 89 3.56 33.20 3.31
C CYS A 89 4.10 31.97 2.58
N CYS A 90 4.38 32.08 1.28
CA CYS A 90 5.01 30.98 0.54
C CYS A 90 6.44 30.77 1.00
N ILE A 91 6.84 29.50 1.08
CA ILE A 91 8.21 29.10 1.39
C ILE A 91 9.07 29.26 0.13
N GLY A 92 8.52 28.94 -1.05
CA GLY A 92 9.15 29.11 -2.36
C GLY A 92 8.82 30.44 -3.07
N CYS A 93 9.54 30.71 -4.16
CA CYS A 93 9.38 31.91 -4.99
C CYS A 93 8.59 31.66 -6.30
N ASN A 94 7.83 30.56 -6.38
CA ASN A 94 7.09 30.22 -7.60
C ASN A 94 5.78 31.02 -7.69
N VAL A 95 5.80 32.09 -8.48
CA VAL A 95 4.62 32.92 -8.74
C VAL A 95 3.69 32.21 -9.73
N ILE A 96 2.49 31.87 -9.28
CA ILE A 96 1.46 31.27 -10.14
C ILE A 96 0.33 32.24 -10.48
N TYR A 97 0.23 33.35 -9.75
CA TYR A 97 -0.81 34.36 -9.88
C TYR A 97 -0.32 35.69 -9.29
N THR A 98 -0.76 36.83 -9.85
CA THR A 98 -0.38 38.17 -9.38
C THR A 98 -1.62 39.07 -9.42
N ASP A 99 -1.85 39.83 -8.36
CA ASP A 99 -2.92 40.84 -8.26
C ASP A 99 -2.42 42.17 -7.67
N ASP A 100 -3.34 43.03 -7.21
CA ASP A 100 -3.02 44.35 -6.63
C ASP A 100 -2.40 44.24 -5.21
N ASP A 101 -2.55 43.10 -4.53
CA ASP A 101 -2.01 42.86 -3.20
C ASP A 101 -0.57 42.31 -3.27
N GLY A 102 -0.27 41.47 -4.27
CA GLY A 102 1.09 41.01 -4.57
C GLY A 102 1.17 39.74 -5.44
N ASP A 103 2.33 39.11 -5.42
CA ASP A 103 2.57 37.82 -6.10
C ASP A 103 2.12 36.66 -5.21
N TRP A 104 1.49 35.63 -5.78
CA TRP A 104 0.89 34.49 -5.07
C TRP A 104 1.41 33.14 -5.56
N GLY A 105 1.46 32.17 -4.64
CA GLY A 105 1.84 30.76 -4.85
C GLY A 105 0.79 29.80 -4.27
N ILE A 106 0.91 28.50 -4.59
CA ILE A 106 0.16 27.43 -3.93
C ILE A 106 1.16 26.40 -3.40
N GLU A 107 1.10 26.15 -2.10
CA GLU A 107 1.91 25.14 -1.41
C GLU A 107 0.99 24.32 -0.50
N GLN A 108 1.18 22.99 -0.48
CA GLN A 108 0.36 22.06 0.29
C GLN A 108 -1.15 22.22 0.03
N GLY A 109 -1.52 22.57 -1.21
CA GLY A 109 -2.92 22.74 -1.63
C GLY A 109 -3.61 24.02 -1.12
N SER A 110 -2.88 24.95 -0.49
CA SER A 110 -3.40 26.23 0.01
C SER A 110 -2.71 27.44 -0.65
N TRP A 111 -3.45 28.53 -0.80
CA TRP A 111 -2.91 29.80 -1.30
C TRP A 111 -1.94 30.44 -0.30
N CYS A 112 -0.84 30.99 -0.81
CA CYS A 112 0.15 31.72 -0.03
C CYS A 112 0.67 32.95 -0.78
N GLY A 113 1.13 33.97 -0.07
CA GLY A 113 1.74 35.17 -0.67
C GLY A 113 3.24 35.01 -0.85
N ILE A 114 3.76 35.38 -2.02
CA ILE A 114 5.18 35.33 -2.37
C ILE A 114 5.88 36.50 -1.69
N ASN A 115 6.96 36.17 -0.98
CA ASN A 115 7.65 37.15 -0.15
C ASN A 115 8.47 38.16 -0.97
N ASP A 116 8.72 39.32 -0.37
CA ASP A 116 9.51 40.39 -1.00
C ASP A 116 10.98 39.99 -1.27
N LYS A 117 11.50 38.90 -0.67
CA LYS A 117 12.87 38.42 -0.95
C LYS A 117 12.99 37.80 -2.35
N CYS A 118 11.88 37.46 -3.00
CA CYS A 118 11.85 36.97 -4.38
C CYS A 118 12.01 38.11 -5.42
N THR A 119 12.01 39.39 -5.01
CA THR A 119 12.00 40.54 -5.94
C THR A 119 13.36 40.99 -6.51
N THR A 120 14.47 40.30 -6.24
CA THR A 120 15.82 40.79 -6.68
C THR A 120 16.37 40.22 -7.99
N ILE A 121 15.55 39.62 -8.86
CA ILE A 121 15.98 39.28 -10.23
C ILE A 121 15.41 40.30 -11.21
N THR A 122 16.00 41.50 -11.22
CA THR A 122 15.63 42.55 -12.17
C THR A 122 16.17 42.21 -13.58
N ARG A 123 15.24 42.18 -14.53
CA ARG A 123 15.48 42.22 -15.98
C ARG A 123 16.52 43.29 -16.34
N THR A 124 17.60 42.89 -17.03
CA THR A 124 18.38 43.83 -17.85
C THR A 124 18.57 43.26 -19.25
N THR A 125 17.74 43.72 -20.18
CA THR A 125 18.00 43.67 -21.61
C THR A 125 19.07 44.71 -21.95
N SER A 126 20.24 44.27 -22.41
CA SER A 126 21.12 45.13 -23.21
C SER A 126 21.65 44.35 -24.40
N ILE A 127 21.39 44.90 -25.57
CA ILE A 127 21.83 44.41 -26.88
C ILE A 127 23.28 44.85 -27.06
N LEU A 128 24.20 43.91 -27.27
CA LEU A 128 25.46 44.17 -27.97
C LEU A 128 25.82 42.99 -28.87
N ARG A 129 25.68 43.24 -30.18
CA ARG A 129 26.24 42.42 -31.26
C ARG A 129 27.76 42.37 -31.13
N LYS A 130 28.36 41.19 -31.23
CA LYS A 130 29.45 40.89 -32.19
C LYS A 130 29.87 39.42 -32.16
N THR A 131 29.67 38.80 -33.32
CA THR A 131 30.58 37.88 -34.03
C THR A 131 31.09 36.63 -33.33
N VAL A 132 30.49 35.50 -33.74
CA VAL A 132 31.05 34.15 -33.66
C VAL A 132 32.42 34.12 -34.31
N THR A 133 33.43 33.66 -33.56
CA THR A 133 34.67 33.12 -34.15
C THR A 133 34.80 31.68 -33.66
N GLN A 134 34.69 30.73 -34.60
CA GLN A 134 35.05 29.34 -34.36
C GLN A 134 36.53 29.23 -34.04
N VAL A 135 36.87 28.48 -33.00
CA VAL A 135 38.17 27.81 -32.89
C VAL A 135 37.90 26.35 -32.53
N ASN A 136 38.18 25.47 -33.48
CA ASN A 136 38.34 24.04 -33.29
C ASN A 136 39.72 23.73 -32.68
N THR A 137 39.87 22.48 -32.23
CA THR A 137 41.05 21.75 -31.71
C THR A 137 41.16 21.75 -30.18
N SER A 138 41.47 20.65 -29.50
CA SER A 138 41.61 19.23 -29.85
C SER A 138 41.80 18.45 -28.53
N THR A 139 41.22 17.26 -28.45
CA THR A 139 41.64 16.06 -27.67
C THR A 139 42.46 16.25 -26.40
N ALA A 140 41.85 15.92 -25.26
CA ALA A 140 42.52 15.29 -24.13
C ALA A 140 41.63 14.17 -23.58
N THR A 141 42.10 12.94 -23.76
CA THR A 141 41.54 11.69 -23.25
C THR A 141 41.49 11.71 -21.73
N LYS A 142 40.28 11.63 -21.14
CA LYS A 142 40.08 11.29 -19.72
C LYS A 142 39.54 9.87 -19.60
N ALA A 143 40.16 9.15 -18.68
CA ALA A 143 39.88 7.77 -18.32
C ALA A 143 38.42 7.59 -17.86
N VAL A 144 37.80 6.54 -18.38
CA VAL A 144 36.48 6.04 -17.99
C VAL A 144 36.65 5.09 -16.81
N THR A 145 36.02 5.41 -15.68
CA THR A 145 35.57 4.41 -14.69
C THR A 145 34.06 4.20 -14.92
N PRO A 146 33.55 2.98 -14.73
CA PRO A 146 32.36 2.51 -15.44
C PRO A 146 31.09 3.16 -14.91
N GLY A 147 30.42 3.94 -15.76
CA GLY A 147 29.02 4.27 -15.57
C GLY A 147 28.20 2.98 -15.57
N ILE A 148 27.16 2.95 -14.74
CA ILE A 148 26.02 2.05 -14.96
C ILE A 148 25.63 2.26 -16.44
N PRO A 149 25.51 1.20 -17.25
CA PRO A 149 25.08 1.36 -18.62
C PRO A 149 23.71 2.03 -18.60
N GLN A 150 23.63 3.29 -19.01
CA GLN A 150 22.37 3.81 -19.50
C GLN A 150 22.04 2.94 -20.71
N LYS A 151 21.12 1.99 -20.53
CA LYS A 151 20.37 1.46 -21.67
C LYS A 151 19.86 2.66 -22.45
N ASN A 152 19.84 2.57 -23.78
CA ASN A 152 19.25 3.57 -24.66
C ASN A 152 17.77 3.80 -24.27
N VAL A 153 17.53 4.63 -23.27
CA VAL A 153 16.21 5.05 -22.85
C VAL A 153 15.67 5.92 -23.99
N PRO A 154 14.59 5.52 -24.67
CA PRO A 154 13.99 6.37 -25.69
C PRO A 154 13.58 7.68 -25.02
N ALA A 155 14.13 8.79 -25.51
CA ALA A 155 13.76 10.11 -25.05
C ALA A 155 12.26 10.35 -25.31
N ASP A 156 11.61 11.10 -24.42
CA ASP A 156 10.25 11.54 -24.65
C ASP A 156 10.16 12.28 -25.99
N THR A 157 9.09 12.01 -26.73
CA THR A 157 8.75 12.72 -27.95
C THR A 157 7.40 13.42 -27.75
N LYS A 158 6.98 14.24 -28.72
CA LYS A 158 5.64 14.86 -28.69
C LYS A 158 4.48 13.86 -28.69
N ASN A 159 4.75 12.58 -28.97
CA ASN A 159 3.74 11.54 -29.12
C ASN A 159 4.05 10.29 -28.28
N SER A 160 5.10 10.31 -27.46
CA SER A 160 5.48 9.15 -26.65
C SER A 160 6.20 9.60 -25.39
N TRP A 161 5.76 9.13 -24.22
CA TRP A 161 6.32 9.50 -22.93
C TRP A 161 6.60 8.26 -22.10
N ASN A 162 7.85 8.10 -21.66
CA ASN A 162 8.27 6.96 -20.86
C ASN A 162 8.40 7.36 -19.38
N VAL A 163 7.76 6.63 -18.47
CA VAL A 163 7.90 6.82 -17.02
C VAL A 163 8.72 5.68 -16.45
N TYR A 164 10.02 5.92 -16.25
CA TYR A 164 10.93 4.93 -15.68
C TYR A 164 10.89 4.94 -14.16
N SER A 165 10.91 3.75 -13.58
CA SER A 165 11.17 3.54 -12.17
C SER A 165 12.56 4.06 -11.76
N PRO A 166 12.81 4.33 -10.47
CA PRO A 166 14.12 4.76 -9.98
C PRO A 166 15.28 3.85 -10.38
N ASN A 167 15.07 2.53 -10.46
CA ASN A 167 16.08 1.56 -10.90
C ASN A 167 16.12 1.35 -12.43
N GLN A 168 15.26 2.04 -13.18
CA GLN A 168 15.13 2.00 -14.65
C GLN A 168 14.75 0.63 -15.24
N LYS A 169 14.31 -0.33 -14.43
CA LYS A 169 13.93 -1.68 -14.91
C LYS A 169 12.46 -1.77 -15.26
N THR A 170 11.62 -1.14 -14.46
CA THR A 170 10.16 -1.08 -14.64
C THR A 170 9.81 0.25 -15.28
N PHE A 171 8.94 0.25 -16.29
CA PHE A 171 8.44 1.49 -16.88
C PHE A 171 7.08 1.31 -17.57
N ILE A 172 6.34 2.42 -17.66
CA ILE A 172 5.12 2.55 -18.45
C ILE A 172 5.35 3.59 -19.54
N THR A 173 4.93 3.27 -20.76
CA THR A 173 5.01 4.18 -21.91
C THR A 173 3.61 4.59 -22.30
N PHE A 174 3.39 5.88 -22.55
CA PHE A 174 2.16 6.41 -23.14
C PHE A 174 2.43 6.84 -24.57
N GLU A 175 1.54 6.47 -25.50
CA GLU A 175 1.65 6.79 -26.93
C GLU A 175 0.42 7.53 -27.42
N LEU A 176 0.63 8.63 -28.15
CA LEU A 176 -0.41 9.38 -28.84
C LEU A 176 -0.42 9.00 -30.33
N ASP A 177 -1.55 8.51 -30.82
CA ASP A 177 -1.75 8.22 -32.23
C ASP A 177 -1.86 9.52 -33.05
N ASN A 178 -0.98 9.70 -34.04
CA ASN A 178 -0.94 10.91 -34.88
C ASN A 178 -2.12 11.00 -35.86
N GLY A 179 -2.84 9.92 -36.11
CA GLY A 179 -3.94 9.88 -37.05
C GLY A 179 -5.21 10.44 -36.43
N ASN A 180 -5.64 9.85 -35.33
CA ASN A 180 -6.92 10.22 -34.69
C ASN A 180 -6.76 10.88 -33.31
N GLY A 181 -5.56 10.97 -32.74
CA GLY A 181 -5.32 11.54 -31.40
C GLY A 181 -5.81 10.66 -30.25
N SER A 182 -5.90 9.34 -30.44
CA SER A 182 -6.17 8.37 -29.37
C SER A 182 -4.90 8.05 -28.57
N LEU A 183 -5.07 7.74 -27.28
CA LEU A 183 -3.97 7.36 -26.39
C LEU A 183 -3.91 5.86 -26.13
N PHE A 184 -2.69 5.38 -25.98
CA PHE A 184 -2.38 3.99 -25.62
C PHE A 184 -1.29 3.96 -24.56
N TYR A 185 -1.18 2.83 -23.86
CA TYR A 185 -0.05 2.55 -22.98
C TYR A 185 0.48 1.14 -23.14
N LEU A 186 1.69 0.91 -22.65
CA LEU A 186 2.31 -0.41 -22.50
C LEU A 186 3.16 -0.43 -21.22
N VAL A 187 3.32 -1.62 -20.63
CA VAL A 187 4.06 -1.81 -19.38
C VAL A 187 5.17 -2.83 -19.59
N LYS A 188 6.37 -2.49 -19.15
CA LYS A 188 7.55 -3.34 -19.27
C LYS A 188 8.31 -3.45 -17.96
N GLN A 189 8.92 -4.63 -17.76
CA GLN A 189 9.96 -4.83 -16.76
C GLN A 189 11.12 -5.62 -17.37
N ASP A 190 12.36 -5.16 -17.18
CA ASP A 190 13.56 -5.83 -17.73
C ASP A 190 13.48 -6.05 -19.26
N ASP A 191 12.91 -5.08 -19.99
CA ASP A 191 12.56 -5.11 -21.43
C ASP A 191 11.50 -6.14 -21.85
N LYS A 192 10.88 -6.86 -20.92
CA LYS A 192 9.80 -7.81 -21.21
C LYS A 192 8.45 -7.13 -21.17
N ASP A 193 7.61 -7.41 -22.16
CA ASP A 193 6.23 -6.93 -22.23
C ASP A 193 5.37 -7.64 -21.18
N LEU A 194 4.77 -6.85 -20.28
CA LEU A 194 3.79 -7.32 -19.29
C LEU A 194 2.37 -6.97 -19.72
N VAL A 195 2.20 -5.75 -20.23
CA VAL A 195 0.97 -5.26 -20.83
C VAL A 195 1.34 -4.70 -22.20
N GLU A 196 0.77 -5.29 -23.24
CA GLU A 196 0.95 -4.84 -24.61
C GLU A 196 0.16 -3.55 -24.86
N ARG A 197 0.29 -3.00 -26.06
CA ARG A 197 -0.31 -1.72 -26.44
C ARG A 197 -1.83 -1.69 -26.19
N SER A 198 -2.22 -0.98 -25.15
CA SER A 198 -3.55 -1.00 -24.55
C SER A 198 -4.21 0.37 -24.62
N PRO A 199 -5.53 0.46 -24.92
CA PRO A 199 -6.21 1.73 -25.13
C PRO A 199 -6.47 2.50 -23.84
N LEU A 200 -6.50 3.83 -23.95
CA LEU A 200 -6.85 4.77 -22.87
C LEU A 200 -7.89 5.77 -23.34
N GLY A 201 -8.65 6.30 -22.39
CA GLY A 201 -9.56 7.42 -22.60
C GLY A 201 -10.85 7.33 -21.79
N ILE A 202 -11.51 8.47 -21.67
CA ILE A 202 -12.77 8.61 -20.96
C ILE A 202 -13.65 9.65 -21.67
N LYS A 203 -14.97 9.45 -21.68
CA LYS A 203 -15.94 10.45 -22.12
C LYS A 203 -16.70 11.03 -20.95
N THR A 204 -17.03 12.31 -21.04
CA THR A 204 -17.76 13.05 -20.00
C THR A 204 -18.70 14.07 -20.63
N ASN A 205 -19.59 14.67 -19.85
CA ASN A 205 -20.37 15.84 -20.29
C ASN A 205 -19.51 17.06 -20.68
N LEU A 206 -18.25 17.12 -20.23
CA LEU A 206 -17.34 18.23 -20.55
C LEU A 206 -16.50 17.97 -21.81
N GLY A 207 -16.41 16.73 -22.30
CA GLY A 207 -15.69 16.39 -23.51
C GLY A 207 -15.52 14.89 -23.76
N ASP A 208 -15.16 14.53 -24.99
CA ASP A 208 -14.71 13.19 -25.38
C ASP A 208 -13.16 13.19 -25.40
N PHE A 209 -12.56 12.41 -24.50
CA PHE A 209 -11.11 12.27 -24.37
C PHE A 209 -10.61 10.90 -24.82
N THR A 210 -11.36 10.20 -25.69
CA THR A 210 -10.95 8.92 -26.29
C THR A 210 -10.14 9.09 -27.58
N ASN A 211 -10.21 10.28 -28.19
CA ASN A 211 -9.51 10.65 -29.42
C ASN A 211 -9.46 12.18 -29.55
N GLY A 212 -8.76 12.68 -30.57
CA GLY A 212 -8.66 14.11 -30.87
C GLY A 212 -7.86 14.89 -29.82
N LEU A 213 -7.01 14.20 -29.05
CA LEU A 213 -6.13 14.79 -28.06
C LEU A 213 -4.88 15.37 -28.73
N ASN A 214 -4.44 16.52 -28.23
CA ASN A 214 -3.19 17.15 -28.62
C ASN A 214 -2.34 17.35 -27.38
N PHE A 215 -1.08 16.95 -27.42
CA PHE A 215 -0.14 17.17 -26.33
C PHE A 215 -0.01 18.67 -26.02
N LYS A 216 -0.13 19.01 -24.73
CA LYS A 216 0.03 20.37 -24.20
C LYS A 216 1.37 20.52 -23.51
N GLU A 217 1.55 19.75 -22.44
CA GLU A 217 2.71 19.85 -21.56
C GLU A 217 2.90 18.58 -20.73
N VAL A 218 4.10 18.44 -20.16
CA VAL A 218 4.45 17.34 -19.25
C VAL A 218 5.20 17.90 -18.05
N HIS A 219 4.84 17.41 -16.87
CA HIS A 219 5.52 17.71 -15.62
C HIS A 219 6.12 16.43 -15.04
N VAL A 220 7.31 16.54 -14.45
CA VAL A 220 8.01 15.39 -13.85
C VAL A 220 8.31 15.72 -12.41
N LYS A 221 8.13 14.74 -11.52
CA LYS A 221 8.64 14.82 -10.15
C LYS A 221 9.15 13.45 -9.71
N ILE A 222 10.08 13.48 -8.76
CA ILE A 222 10.60 12.28 -8.09
C ILE A 222 10.23 12.42 -6.63
N VAL A 223 9.69 11.35 -6.06
CA VAL A 223 9.33 11.29 -4.64
C VAL A 223 10.08 10.13 -4.02
N ASN A 224 10.68 10.36 -2.86
CA ASN A 224 11.32 9.35 -2.04
C ASN A 224 11.06 9.70 -0.59
N GLU A 225 9.99 9.13 -0.02
CA GLU A 225 9.56 9.37 1.34
C GLU A 225 9.37 8.06 2.10
N LYS A 226 9.31 8.18 3.42
CA LYS A 226 9.07 7.09 4.35
C LYS A 226 7.96 7.49 5.30
N TYR A 227 7.10 6.53 5.65
CA TYR A 227 6.05 6.77 6.64
C TYR A 227 5.80 5.52 7.50
N PRO A 228 5.45 5.69 8.78
CA PRO A 228 5.10 4.59 9.65
C PRO A 228 3.70 4.06 9.31
N THR A 229 3.46 2.80 9.64
CA THR A 229 2.13 2.18 9.56
C THR A 229 1.65 1.77 10.95
N TYR A 230 0.33 1.81 11.15
CA TYR A 230 -0.29 1.36 12.41
C TYR A 230 -0.55 -0.15 12.38
N SER A 231 -0.96 -0.66 11.22
CA SER A 231 -1.02 -2.06 10.83
C SER A 231 -0.50 -2.16 9.39
N GLY A 232 0.00 -3.33 8.99
CA GLY A 232 0.73 -3.44 7.74
C GLY A 232 1.58 -4.70 7.61
N LYS A 233 2.21 -4.83 6.44
CA LYS A 233 3.28 -5.80 6.16
C LYS A 233 4.59 -5.47 6.87
N LYS A 234 4.82 -4.19 7.17
CA LYS A 234 6.07 -3.59 7.67
C LYS A 234 5.75 -2.44 8.61
N ASP A 235 6.68 -2.09 9.50
CA ASP A 235 6.58 -0.96 10.43
C ASP A 235 6.73 0.40 9.74
N GLU A 236 7.54 0.45 8.68
CA GLU A 236 7.77 1.62 7.82
C GLU A 236 7.62 1.24 6.35
N TYR A 237 6.88 2.05 5.58
CA TYR A 237 6.75 1.91 4.13
C TYR A 237 7.62 2.94 3.43
N VAL A 238 8.19 2.56 2.29
CA VAL A 238 8.99 3.44 1.43
C VAL A 238 8.18 3.74 0.18
N ASN A 239 7.90 5.02 -0.06
CA ASN A 239 7.21 5.50 -1.24
C ASN A 239 8.23 6.20 -2.15
N HIS A 240 8.84 5.42 -3.04
CA HIS A 240 9.87 5.87 -3.96
C HIS A 240 9.46 5.63 -5.41
N TYR A 241 9.17 6.70 -6.13
CA TYR A 241 8.71 6.65 -7.52
C TYR A 241 9.12 7.87 -8.32
N VAL A 242 9.09 7.70 -9.65
CA VAL A 242 9.05 8.80 -10.61
C VAL A 242 7.61 9.01 -11.04
N GLU A 243 7.14 10.24 -11.04
CA GLU A 243 5.81 10.61 -11.54
C GLU A 243 5.93 11.53 -12.76
N LYS A 244 5.10 11.24 -13.77
CA LYS A 244 4.86 12.12 -14.91
C LYS A 244 3.39 12.48 -14.97
N THR A 245 3.11 13.78 -15.12
CA THR A 245 1.78 14.31 -15.40
C THR A 245 1.78 14.82 -16.83
N ILE A 246 1.08 14.13 -17.72
CA ILE A 246 1.01 14.44 -19.15
C ILE A 246 -0.34 15.07 -19.44
N ILE A 247 -0.35 16.31 -19.92
CA ILE A 247 -1.56 17.10 -20.16
C ILE A 247 -1.83 17.21 -21.66
N PHE A 248 -3.10 17.10 -22.02
CA PHE A 248 -3.62 17.19 -23.37
C PHE A 248 -4.80 18.17 -23.43
N ASN A 249 -4.91 18.88 -24.55
CA ASN A 249 -6.13 19.58 -24.92
C ASN A 249 -6.97 18.70 -25.85
N SER A 250 -8.28 18.72 -25.67
CA SER A 250 -9.20 18.14 -26.64
C SER A 250 -9.43 19.12 -27.78
N SER A 251 -9.26 18.67 -29.02
CA SER A 251 -9.66 19.43 -30.22
C SER A 251 -11.16 19.77 -30.26
N ARG A 252 -11.96 19.06 -29.46
CA ARG A 252 -13.41 19.24 -29.36
C ARG A 252 -13.83 20.22 -28.27
N ASN A 253 -12.99 20.45 -27.26
CA ASN A 253 -13.20 21.46 -26.23
C ASN A 253 -11.85 21.92 -25.64
N SER A 254 -11.37 23.08 -26.08
CA SER A 254 -10.07 23.62 -25.67
C SER A 254 -10.04 24.16 -24.23
N ASN A 255 -11.20 24.33 -23.59
CA ASN A 255 -11.34 24.89 -22.24
C ASN A 255 -11.27 23.82 -21.14
N VAL A 256 -11.07 22.55 -21.51
CA VAL A 256 -10.96 21.43 -20.60
C VAL A 256 -9.65 20.72 -20.91
N ASP A 257 -8.77 20.67 -19.92
CA ASP A 257 -7.55 19.90 -20.00
C ASP A 257 -7.84 18.49 -19.48
N PHE A 258 -7.39 17.50 -20.24
CA PHE A 258 -7.38 16.10 -19.85
C PHE A 258 -5.93 15.68 -19.63
N GLY A 259 -5.65 14.90 -18.59
CA GLY A 259 -4.30 14.45 -18.35
C GLY A 259 -4.23 13.06 -17.75
N ILE A 260 -3.02 12.51 -17.81
CA ILE A 260 -2.65 11.26 -17.18
C ILE A 260 -1.58 11.60 -16.13
N VAL A 261 -1.84 11.22 -14.88
CA VAL A 261 -0.80 11.15 -13.85
C VAL A 261 -0.35 9.71 -13.77
N ALA A 262 0.93 9.47 -13.99
CA ALA A 262 1.52 8.14 -13.97
C ALA A 262 2.70 8.08 -13.00
N ARG A 263 2.77 7.00 -12.22
CA ARG A 263 3.86 6.70 -11.29
C ARG A 263 4.53 5.40 -11.69
N SER A 264 5.85 5.37 -11.63
CA SER A 264 6.63 4.14 -11.76
C SER A 264 7.47 3.92 -10.52
N TYR A 265 7.20 2.80 -9.86
CA TYR A 265 7.91 2.21 -8.74
C TYR A 265 8.82 1.10 -9.26
N ASN A 266 9.79 0.68 -8.47
CA ASN A 266 10.66 -0.45 -8.87
C ASN A 266 9.85 -1.74 -9.06
N ASP A 267 8.80 -1.93 -8.28
CA ASP A 267 7.90 -3.10 -8.21
C ASP A 267 6.53 -2.85 -8.88
N GLY A 268 6.36 -1.77 -9.66
CA GLY A 268 5.06 -1.53 -10.30
C GLY A 268 4.90 -0.20 -11.03
N VAL A 269 3.78 -0.07 -11.76
CA VAL A 269 3.36 1.16 -12.42
C VAL A 269 1.88 1.43 -12.17
N ALA A 270 1.51 2.69 -12.02
CA ALA A 270 0.12 3.09 -11.89
C ALA A 270 -0.15 4.34 -12.70
N PHE A 271 -1.39 4.50 -13.14
CA PHE A 271 -1.85 5.74 -13.75
C PHE A 271 -3.29 6.07 -13.36
N ARG A 272 -3.66 7.33 -13.51
CA ARG A 272 -5.03 7.81 -13.36
C ARG A 272 -5.30 8.99 -14.27
N TYR A 273 -6.58 9.24 -14.54
CA TYR A 273 -7.01 10.41 -15.29
C TYR A 273 -7.17 11.62 -14.40
N ILE A 274 -6.86 12.79 -14.94
CA ILE A 274 -7.22 14.10 -14.40
C ILE A 274 -8.02 14.90 -15.42
N ILE A 275 -9.03 15.63 -14.95
CA ILE A 275 -9.81 16.57 -15.77
C ILE A 275 -9.83 17.91 -15.06
N ILE A 276 -9.32 18.94 -15.73
CA ILE A 276 -9.10 20.28 -15.16
C ILE A 276 -9.81 21.32 -16.01
N THR A 277 -10.47 22.27 -15.33
CA THR A 277 -11.11 23.45 -15.92
C THR A 277 -10.68 24.69 -15.14
N GLY A 278 -10.83 25.88 -15.72
CA GLY A 278 -10.48 27.14 -15.04
C GLY A 278 -11.37 27.48 -13.82
N ASP A 279 -12.52 26.83 -13.72
CA ASP A 279 -13.54 26.95 -12.68
C ASP A 279 -14.05 25.55 -12.27
N HIS A 280 -14.69 25.42 -11.11
CA HIS A 280 -15.35 24.17 -10.71
C HIS A 280 -16.59 23.90 -11.57
N LYS A 281 -16.65 22.75 -12.23
CA LYS A 281 -17.78 22.33 -13.07
C LYS A 281 -18.31 20.98 -12.67
N GLU A 282 -19.62 20.81 -12.79
CA GLU A 282 -20.24 19.49 -12.71
C GLU A 282 -19.72 18.58 -13.83
N LEU A 283 -19.34 17.37 -13.43
CA LEU A 283 -18.80 16.34 -14.29
C LEU A 283 -19.67 15.08 -14.16
N THR A 284 -20.10 14.55 -15.30
CA THR A 284 -20.82 13.28 -15.36
C THR A 284 -20.13 12.32 -16.31
N ILE A 285 -20.10 11.04 -15.93
CA ILE A 285 -19.39 9.98 -16.65
C ILE A 285 -20.31 8.77 -16.70
N GLU A 286 -20.70 8.31 -17.90
CA GLU A 286 -21.62 7.19 -18.06
C GLU A 286 -20.91 5.83 -17.86
N PRO A 287 -21.63 4.76 -17.50
CA PRO A 287 -21.03 3.45 -17.22
C PRO A 287 -20.14 2.81 -18.30
N ASN A 288 -20.28 3.25 -19.56
CA ASN A 288 -19.52 2.72 -20.70
C ASN A 288 -18.54 3.74 -21.30
N ASP A 289 -18.32 4.86 -20.63
CA ASP A 289 -17.55 5.97 -21.18
C ASP A 289 -16.04 5.89 -20.92
N GLU A 290 -15.58 5.05 -19.97
CA GLU A 290 -14.17 4.70 -19.85
C GLU A 290 -13.81 3.59 -20.84
N VAL A 291 -12.79 3.82 -21.67
CA VAL A 291 -12.33 2.85 -22.70
C VAL A 291 -11.02 2.17 -22.32
N THR A 292 -10.50 2.42 -21.11
CA THR A 292 -9.26 1.82 -20.59
C THR A 292 -9.29 0.31 -20.78
N GLY A 293 -8.24 -0.23 -21.41
CA GLY A 293 -8.08 -1.66 -21.64
C GLY A 293 -6.75 -2.21 -21.12
N ILE A 294 -6.64 -3.54 -21.12
CA ILE A 294 -5.41 -4.28 -20.86
C ILE A 294 -5.34 -5.40 -21.90
N LYS A 295 -4.32 -5.34 -22.75
CA LYS A 295 -3.95 -6.43 -23.65
C LYS A 295 -2.76 -7.15 -23.01
N LEU A 296 -2.98 -8.37 -22.55
CA LEU A 296 -1.91 -9.25 -22.09
C LEU A 296 -1.34 -10.04 -23.28
N PRO A 297 -0.08 -10.51 -23.20
CA PRO A 297 0.46 -11.47 -24.15
C PRO A 297 -0.46 -12.70 -24.27
N ASP A 298 -0.62 -13.23 -25.49
CA ASP A 298 -1.59 -14.30 -25.79
C ASP A 298 -1.33 -15.62 -25.03
N ASP A 299 -0.12 -15.83 -24.50
CA ASP A 299 0.27 -16.99 -23.69
C ASP A 299 0.20 -16.76 -22.18
N ALA A 300 -0.29 -15.60 -21.73
CA ALA A 300 -0.35 -15.27 -20.32
C ALA A 300 -1.27 -16.24 -19.55
N THR A 301 -0.75 -16.80 -18.46
CA THR A 301 -1.55 -17.47 -17.44
C THR A 301 -2.20 -16.40 -16.56
N VAL A 302 -3.46 -16.57 -16.21
CA VAL A 302 -4.22 -15.66 -15.35
C VAL A 302 -4.89 -16.46 -14.23
N TRP A 303 -4.96 -15.85 -13.04
CA TRP A 303 -5.76 -16.32 -11.92
C TRP A 303 -6.89 -15.33 -11.74
N GLU A 304 -8.05 -15.70 -12.26
CA GLU A 304 -9.24 -14.86 -12.29
C GLU A 304 -10.30 -15.38 -11.33
N MET A 305 -11.00 -14.46 -10.68
CA MET A 305 -12.22 -14.75 -9.93
C MET A 305 -13.34 -14.03 -10.66
N SER A 306 -14.38 -14.76 -11.04
CA SER A 306 -15.50 -14.21 -11.80
C SER A 306 -16.30 -13.21 -10.96
N TYR A 307 -16.72 -12.11 -11.60
CA TYR A 307 -17.55 -11.09 -11.00
C TYR A 307 -18.97 -11.64 -10.82
N ASN A 308 -19.41 -11.68 -9.57
CA ASN A 308 -20.77 -11.99 -9.19
C ASN A 308 -21.52 -10.68 -8.89
N TYR A 309 -22.68 -10.49 -9.53
CA TYR A 309 -23.54 -9.32 -9.33
C TYR A 309 -24.50 -9.48 -8.13
N GLU A 310 -24.58 -10.69 -7.56
CA GLU A 310 -25.47 -11.00 -6.44
C GLU A 310 -24.77 -10.79 -5.08
N GLU A 311 -25.37 -11.28 -3.99
CA GLU A 311 -24.76 -11.26 -2.65
C GLU A 311 -23.41 -12.00 -2.65
N PHE A 312 -22.51 -11.67 -1.71
CA PHE A 312 -21.18 -12.29 -1.56
C PHE A 312 -20.15 -11.95 -2.67
N MET A 313 -20.24 -10.74 -3.23
CA MET A 313 -19.26 -10.23 -4.19
C MET A 313 -17.83 -10.25 -3.61
N TYR A 314 -16.87 -10.75 -4.40
CA TYR A 314 -15.46 -11.01 -4.02
C TYR A 314 -15.21 -12.19 -3.07
N GLU A 315 -16.18 -13.09 -2.94
CA GLU A 315 -16.10 -14.27 -2.07
C GLU A 315 -16.26 -15.58 -2.87
N GLU A 316 -15.87 -15.50 -4.14
CA GLU A 316 -15.82 -16.61 -5.08
C GLU A 316 -14.42 -17.24 -5.13
N GLU A 317 -14.29 -18.30 -5.92
CA GLU A 317 -13.03 -19.01 -6.12
C GLU A 317 -12.23 -18.44 -7.30
N PHE A 318 -10.90 -18.42 -7.17
CA PHE A 318 -9.99 -18.14 -8.28
C PHE A 318 -9.76 -19.39 -9.13
N GLU A 319 -9.71 -19.20 -10.45
CA GLU A 319 -9.40 -20.24 -11.44
C GLU A 319 -8.13 -19.88 -12.23
N GLU A 320 -7.26 -20.86 -12.44
CA GLU A 320 -6.07 -20.75 -13.28
C GLU A 320 -6.47 -21.02 -14.74
N LYS A 321 -6.24 -20.05 -15.63
CA LYS A 321 -6.59 -20.12 -17.06
C LYS A 321 -5.49 -19.51 -17.92
N THR A 322 -5.49 -19.80 -19.22
CA THR A 322 -4.79 -18.95 -20.19
C THR A 322 -5.70 -17.77 -20.56
N ILE A 323 -5.15 -16.59 -20.85
CA ILE A 323 -5.96 -15.42 -21.25
C ILE A 323 -6.87 -15.72 -22.46
N ASN A 324 -6.40 -16.54 -23.40
CA ASN A 324 -7.17 -16.97 -24.58
C ASN A 324 -8.30 -17.97 -24.24
N ASP A 325 -8.26 -18.62 -23.09
CA ASP A 325 -9.31 -19.51 -22.61
C ASP A 325 -10.45 -18.74 -21.92
N ILE A 326 -10.23 -17.45 -21.60
CA ILE A 326 -11.28 -16.59 -21.07
C ILE A 326 -12.15 -16.08 -22.22
N GLY A 327 -13.40 -16.53 -22.22
CA GLY A 327 -14.40 -16.16 -23.23
C GLY A 327 -14.75 -14.66 -23.20
N ARG A 328 -15.17 -14.14 -24.35
CA ARG A 328 -15.70 -12.79 -24.47
C ARG A 328 -16.91 -12.57 -23.54
N ASN A 329 -17.00 -11.38 -22.97
CA ASN A 329 -17.99 -10.93 -21.97
C ASN A 329 -17.88 -11.61 -20.60
N VAL A 330 -16.88 -12.48 -20.37
CA VAL A 330 -16.54 -12.87 -19.00
C VAL A 330 -16.06 -11.63 -18.25
N LYS A 331 -16.41 -11.53 -16.97
CA LYS A 331 -16.14 -10.37 -16.14
C LYS A 331 -15.20 -10.73 -14.99
N PRO A 332 -13.87 -10.73 -15.16
CA PRO A 332 -12.96 -10.94 -14.04
C PRO A 332 -13.07 -9.80 -13.01
N THR A 333 -13.01 -10.14 -11.73
CA THR A 333 -12.83 -9.17 -10.65
C THR A 333 -11.37 -8.69 -10.58
N MET A 334 -11.14 -7.63 -9.81
CA MET A 334 -9.81 -7.21 -9.38
C MET A 334 -9.69 -7.35 -7.84
N PRO A 335 -8.53 -7.76 -7.31
CA PRO A 335 -7.25 -7.90 -8.01
C PRO A 335 -7.14 -9.19 -8.83
N MET A 336 -6.54 -9.11 -10.03
CA MET A 336 -6.29 -10.26 -10.90
C MET A 336 -4.79 -10.44 -11.13
N LEU A 337 -4.28 -11.64 -10.81
CA LEU A 337 -2.88 -11.99 -11.05
C LEU A 337 -2.72 -12.58 -12.45
N PHE A 338 -1.63 -12.25 -13.12
CA PHE A 338 -1.22 -12.89 -14.36
C PHE A 338 0.28 -13.18 -14.35
N ARG A 339 0.69 -14.13 -15.19
CA ARG A 339 2.07 -14.48 -15.47
C ARG A 339 2.27 -14.61 -16.97
N THR A 340 3.26 -13.90 -17.48
CA THR A 340 3.67 -13.95 -18.90
C THR A 340 4.52 -15.19 -19.20
N GLY A 341 4.69 -15.55 -20.47
CA GLY A 341 5.57 -16.65 -20.89
C GLY A 341 7.04 -16.51 -20.47
N ASP A 342 7.48 -15.30 -20.11
CA ASP A 342 8.81 -15.01 -19.57
C ASP A 342 8.92 -15.17 -18.04
N ASP A 343 7.93 -15.80 -17.39
CA ASP A 343 7.86 -16.02 -15.94
C ASP A 343 7.89 -14.72 -15.11
N LYS A 344 7.37 -13.64 -15.70
CA LYS A 344 7.12 -12.38 -14.99
C LYS A 344 5.65 -12.28 -14.60
N TYR A 345 5.42 -11.94 -13.34
CA TYR A 345 4.09 -11.75 -12.79
C TYR A 345 3.65 -10.29 -12.88
N GLY A 346 2.34 -10.09 -13.01
CA GLY A 346 1.70 -8.81 -12.82
C GLY A 346 0.40 -8.98 -12.05
N LEU A 347 0.10 -8.03 -11.16
CA LEU A 347 -1.13 -7.98 -10.39
C LEU A 347 -1.85 -6.68 -10.73
N VAL A 348 -2.97 -6.79 -11.45
CA VAL A 348 -3.80 -5.63 -11.76
C VAL A 348 -4.81 -5.38 -10.65
N THR A 349 -4.92 -4.14 -10.21
CA THR A 349 -5.89 -3.68 -9.21
C THR A 349 -6.18 -2.18 -9.36
N GLU A 350 -7.06 -1.67 -8.51
CA GLU A 350 -7.31 -0.24 -8.34
C GLU A 350 -6.90 0.24 -6.94
N ALA A 351 -6.44 1.49 -6.85
CA ALA A 351 -6.17 2.15 -5.57
C ALA A 351 -6.97 3.47 -5.45
N VAL A 352 -7.32 3.85 -4.22
CA VAL A 352 -8.11 5.04 -3.91
C VAL A 352 -9.50 4.98 -4.55
N LYS A 353 -10.24 3.89 -4.30
CA LYS A 353 -11.65 3.75 -4.70
C LYS A 353 -12.54 4.52 -3.73
N VAL A 354 -13.00 5.69 -4.16
CA VAL A 354 -13.67 6.69 -3.31
C VAL A 354 -14.93 7.25 -3.96
N GLY A 355 -15.82 7.86 -3.17
CA GLY A 355 -17.15 8.33 -3.60
C GLY A 355 -17.18 9.45 -4.64
N THR A 356 -16.02 9.95 -5.09
CA THR A 356 -15.93 10.85 -6.25
C THR A 356 -15.97 10.09 -7.58
N TYR A 357 -15.91 8.76 -7.55
CA TYR A 357 -16.02 7.86 -8.70
C TYR A 357 -16.66 6.52 -8.28
N VAL A 358 -16.49 5.49 -9.10
CA VAL A 358 -17.03 4.13 -8.92
C VAL A 358 -15.88 3.12 -8.93
N GLY A 359 -16.07 1.96 -8.30
CA GLY A 359 -15.16 0.81 -8.49
C GLY A 359 -15.40 0.13 -9.84
N SER A 360 -14.43 -0.70 -10.24
CA SER A 360 -14.48 -1.37 -11.53
C SER A 360 -14.31 -2.88 -11.40
N HIS A 361 -14.96 -3.62 -12.29
CA HIS A 361 -14.51 -4.95 -12.67
C HIS A 361 -13.86 -4.90 -14.07
N LEU A 362 -13.28 -6.02 -14.51
CA LEU A 362 -12.81 -6.19 -15.88
C LEU A 362 -13.90 -6.86 -16.72
N GLU A 363 -13.92 -6.62 -18.03
CA GLU A 363 -14.77 -7.33 -18.99
C GLU A 363 -13.96 -7.69 -20.24
N VAL A 364 -14.01 -8.95 -20.66
CA VAL A 364 -13.26 -9.43 -21.81
C VAL A 364 -13.95 -8.99 -23.11
N ASP A 365 -13.30 -8.11 -23.86
CA ASP A 365 -13.74 -7.60 -25.15
C ASP A 365 -13.15 -8.44 -26.31
N TYR A 366 -13.33 -7.98 -27.56
CA TYR A 366 -12.66 -8.57 -28.72
C TYR A 366 -11.13 -8.61 -28.55
N ASP A 367 -10.50 -9.60 -29.18
CA ASP A 367 -9.04 -9.85 -29.14
C ASP A 367 -8.47 -10.06 -27.72
N HIS A 368 -9.33 -10.49 -26.78
CA HIS A 368 -9.01 -10.73 -25.38
C HIS A 368 -8.51 -9.49 -24.63
N VAL A 369 -8.94 -8.29 -25.05
CA VAL A 369 -8.66 -7.05 -24.31
C VAL A 369 -9.57 -6.98 -23.08
N LEU A 370 -8.99 -6.85 -21.89
CA LEU A 370 -9.73 -6.68 -20.64
C LEU A 370 -10.06 -5.20 -20.46
N ARG A 371 -11.35 -4.84 -20.47
CA ARG A 371 -11.83 -3.46 -20.30
C ARG A 371 -12.16 -3.18 -18.85
N PHE A 372 -11.76 -2.03 -18.34
CA PHE A 372 -12.30 -1.52 -17.09
C PHE A 372 -13.77 -1.12 -17.32
N LYS A 373 -14.66 -1.71 -16.52
CA LYS A 373 -16.10 -1.45 -16.54
C LYS A 373 -16.55 -1.08 -15.15
N PHE A 374 -17.48 -0.14 -15.07
CA PHE A 374 -18.09 0.22 -13.78
C PHE A 374 -18.68 -1.02 -13.14
N ASP A 375 -18.67 -1.06 -11.81
CA ASP A 375 -19.53 -1.96 -11.05
C ASP A 375 -20.95 -1.94 -11.63
N ASP A 376 -21.50 -3.13 -11.92
CA ASP A 376 -22.79 -3.30 -12.59
C ASP A 376 -23.98 -2.71 -11.79
N HIS A 377 -23.80 -2.43 -10.49
CA HIS A 377 -24.81 -1.77 -9.65
C HIS A 377 -24.88 -0.26 -9.93
N GLN A 378 -23.83 0.33 -10.51
CA GLN A 378 -23.80 1.72 -10.94
C GLN A 378 -24.47 1.87 -12.32
N ARG A 379 -25.81 1.88 -12.34
CA ARG A 379 -26.60 1.96 -13.59
C ARG A 379 -26.75 3.37 -14.17
N SER A 380 -26.39 4.39 -13.40
CA SER A 380 -26.49 5.80 -13.80
C SER A 380 -25.11 6.42 -13.89
N ALA A 381 -25.02 7.56 -14.58
CA ALA A 381 -23.80 8.35 -14.61
C ALA A 381 -23.26 8.62 -13.20
N VAL A 382 -21.96 8.43 -13.04
CA VAL A 382 -21.22 9.00 -11.91
C VAL A 382 -21.41 10.51 -11.95
N LYS A 383 -21.65 11.13 -10.79
CA LYS A 383 -21.78 12.58 -10.65
C LYS A 383 -20.69 13.12 -9.75
N THR A 384 -19.85 13.98 -10.26
CA THR A 384 -18.71 14.56 -9.54
C THR A 384 -18.43 15.97 -10.06
N GLN A 385 -17.29 16.56 -9.71
CA GLN A 385 -16.92 17.91 -10.14
C GLN A 385 -15.44 17.98 -10.52
N THR A 386 -15.08 18.97 -11.34
CA THR A 386 -13.68 19.32 -11.61
C THR A 386 -13.11 20.20 -10.50
N PRO A 387 -11.79 20.15 -10.24
CA PRO A 387 -10.82 19.22 -10.82
C PRO A 387 -11.09 17.78 -10.37
N PHE A 388 -11.06 16.85 -11.31
CA PHE A 388 -11.39 15.45 -11.09
C PHE A 388 -10.15 14.57 -11.17
N GLN A 389 -10.12 13.51 -10.37
CA GLN A 389 -9.14 12.42 -10.40
C GLN A 389 -9.89 11.09 -10.41
N SER A 390 -9.60 10.22 -11.37
CA SER A 390 -10.05 8.82 -11.29
C SER A 390 -9.28 8.07 -10.20
N PRO A 391 -9.78 6.91 -9.72
CA PRO A 391 -8.94 5.95 -9.01
C PRO A 391 -7.72 5.58 -9.84
N TRP A 392 -6.67 5.14 -9.17
CA TRP A 392 -5.49 4.60 -9.85
C TRP A 392 -5.83 3.27 -10.48
N ARG A 393 -5.41 3.06 -11.73
CA ARG A 393 -5.21 1.73 -12.32
C ARG A 393 -3.77 1.33 -12.04
N ALA A 394 -3.57 0.25 -11.30
CA ALA A 394 -2.26 -0.13 -10.75
C ALA A 394 -1.86 -1.54 -11.19
N PHE A 395 -0.58 -1.70 -11.50
CA PHE A 395 0.06 -2.95 -11.87
C PHE A 395 1.27 -3.13 -10.98
N VAL A 396 1.18 -4.00 -9.98
CA VAL A 396 2.38 -4.51 -9.28
C VAL A 396 3.02 -5.54 -10.19
N VAL A 397 4.33 -5.47 -10.41
CA VAL A 397 5.00 -6.31 -11.41
C VAL A 397 6.31 -6.89 -10.89
N GLY A 398 6.59 -8.12 -11.33
CA GLY A 398 7.90 -8.73 -11.22
C GLY A 398 7.89 -10.16 -10.72
N GLY A 399 8.74 -10.48 -9.74
CA GLY A 399 8.77 -11.80 -9.10
C GLY A 399 7.61 -12.01 -8.12
N LEU A 400 7.37 -13.27 -7.71
CA LEU A 400 6.35 -13.56 -6.67
C LEU A 400 6.62 -12.84 -5.35
N ASP A 401 7.89 -12.60 -5.02
CA ASP A 401 8.27 -11.82 -3.84
C ASP A 401 7.91 -10.35 -4.00
N GLU A 402 8.16 -9.75 -5.17
CA GLU A 402 7.72 -8.39 -5.49
C GLU A 402 6.19 -8.27 -5.42
N ILE A 403 5.44 -9.25 -5.93
CA ILE A 403 3.97 -9.27 -5.79
C ILE A 403 3.54 -9.36 -4.32
N MET A 404 4.05 -10.34 -3.55
CA MET A 404 3.58 -10.56 -2.18
C MET A 404 4.01 -9.44 -1.21
N GLU A 405 5.25 -8.97 -1.34
CA GLU A 405 5.88 -8.02 -0.41
C GLU A 405 5.59 -6.54 -0.75
N ASN A 406 4.85 -6.26 -1.83
CA ASN A 406 4.54 -4.91 -2.31
C ASN A 406 3.79 -4.07 -1.26
N THR A 407 3.90 -2.74 -1.40
CA THR A 407 3.18 -1.74 -0.59
C THR A 407 2.54 -0.66 -1.47
N MET A 408 2.30 -1.01 -2.74
CA MET A 408 2.05 -0.05 -3.79
C MET A 408 0.66 0.59 -3.67
N VAL A 409 -0.35 -0.19 -3.30
CA VAL A 409 -1.73 0.29 -3.14
C VAL A 409 -1.79 1.34 -2.04
N GLU A 410 -1.11 1.14 -0.92
CA GLU A 410 -0.99 2.13 0.16
C GLU A 410 -0.13 3.34 -0.27
N ASN A 411 0.97 3.11 -1.00
CA ASN A 411 1.81 4.20 -1.52
C ASN A 411 1.08 5.14 -2.50
N LEU A 412 0.04 4.66 -3.17
CA LEU A 412 -0.83 5.45 -4.04
C LEU A 412 -1.89 6.26 -3.27
N SER A 413 -2.16 5.88 -2.03
CA SER A 413 -3.18 6.51 -1.19
C SER A 413 -2.71 7.79 -0.51
N PRO A 414 -3.61 8.74 -0.23
CA PRO A 414 -3.29 9.95 0.52
C PRO A 414 -2.77 9.64 1.92
N GLU A 415 -1.96 10.57 2.46
CA GLU A 415 -1.55 10.58 3.86
C GLU A 415 -2.76 10.74 4.80
N PRO A 416 -2.67 10.25 6.05
CA PRO A 416 -3.74 10.40 7.02
C PRO A 416 -3.86 11.85 7.50
N ASP A 417 -5.09 12.30 7.75
CA ASP A 417 -5.36 13.59 8.39
C ASP A 417 -5.13 13.50 9.92
N ASN A 418 -3.84 13.44 10.29
CA ASN A 418 -3.41 13.36 11.69
C ASN A 418 -3.74 14.65 12.47
N ALA A 419 -3.92 15.78 11.79
CA ALA A 419 -4.33 17.02 12.42
C ALA A 419 -5.77 16.94 12.96
N GLN A 420 -6.65 16.24 12.24
CA GLN A 420 -8.04 16.07 12.66
C GLN A 420 -8.27 14.89 13.62
N TYR A 421 -7.55 13.77 13.47
CA TYR A 421 -7.97 12.48 14.08
C TYR A 421 -6.98 11.84 15.07
N ASP A 422 -5.79 12.43 15.28
CA ASP A 422 -4.74 11.93 16.19
C ASP A 422 -4.69 10.40 16.33
N PHE A 423 -4.55 9.69 15.20
CA PHE A 423 -4.60 8.22 15.18
C PHE A 423 -3.55 7.59 16.12
N ALA A 424 -2.45 8.29 16.36
CA ALA A 424 -1.34 7.83 17.20
C ALA A 424 -1.71 7.57 18.66
N SER A 425 -2.71 8.26 19.20
CA SER A 425 -3.06 8.14 20.62
C SER A 425 -3.98 6.95 20.93
N TRP A 426 -4.63 6.35 19.93
CA TRP A 426 -5.70 5.37 20.17
C TRP A 426 -5.76 4.19 19.21
N VAL A 427 -5.27 4.30 17.96
CA VAL A 427 -5.32 3.20 16.99
C VAL A 427 -4.32 2.12 17.39
N ALA A 428 -4.83 0.91 17.60
CA ALA A 428 -3.99 -0.18 18.08
C ALA A 428 -4.50 -1.55 17.56
N PRO A 429 -3.75 -2.26 16.69
CA PRO A 429 -4.09 -3.58 16.18
C PRO A 429 -4.06 -4.68 17.24
N GLY A 430 -4.85 -5.73 17.08
CA GLY A 430 -4.96 -6.79 18.09
C GLY A 430 -5.64 -8.05 17.57
N VAL A 431 -5.40 -9.16 18.27
CA VAL A 431 -6.13 -10.40 18.03
C VAL A 431 -7.46 -10.34 18.76
N SER A 432 -8.49 -10.94 18.17
CA SER A 432 -9.82 -11.07 18.75
C SER A 432 -10.24 -12.53 18.85
N SER A 433 -10.98 -12.85 19.91
CA SER A 433 -11.83 -14.03 19.88
C SER A 433 -13.15 -13.67 19.19
N TRP A 434 -13.69 -14.55 18.35
CA TRP A 434 -14.89 -14.29 17.56
C TRP A 434 -15.88 -15.46 17.60
N SER A 435 -17.13 -15.19 17.99
CA SER A 435 -18.09 -16.23 18.31
C SER A 435 -18.97 -16.70 17.16
N TRP A 436 -18.99 -15.98 16.04
CA TRP A 436 -19.98 -16.18 14.97
C TRP A 436 -19.89 -17.57 14.36
N VAL A 437 -18.76 -17.93 13.73
CA VAL A 437 -18.61 -19.19 12.99
C VAL A 437 -18.55 -20.44 13.85
N ALA A 438 -18.45 -20.30 15.18
CA ALA A 438 -18.38 -21.41 16.11
C ALA A 438 -19.62 -22.33 16.07
N HIS A 439 -20.78 -21.82 15.64
CA HIS A 439 -22.01 -22.62 15.54
C HIS A 439 -21.91 -23.77 14.52
N TRP A 440 -21.06 -23.65 13.50
CA TRP A 440 -20.82 -24.75 12.55
C TRP A 440 -19.99 -25.89 13.14
N GLY A 441 -19.35 -25.66 14.29
CA GLY A 441 -18.54 -26.64 15.02
C GLY A 441 -19.12 -27.08 16.36
N TYR A 442 -20.43 -26.87 16.60
CA TYR A 442 -21.13 -27.13 17.87
C TYR A 442 -20.68 -26.23 19.06
N GLY A 443 -20.11 -25.05 18.80
CA GLY A 443 -19.72 -24.07 19.82
C GLY A 443 -20.85 -23.13 20.23
N GLU A 444 -20.71 -22.50 21.41
CA GLU A 444 -21.66 -21.50 21.92
C GLU A 444 -21.51 -20.16 21.19
N SER A 445 -22.54 -19.79 20.43
CA SER A 445 -22.57 -18.58 19.60
C SER A 445 -23.81 -17.68 19.83
N ASP A 446 -24.71 -18.06 20.74
CA ASP A 446 -25.93 -17.28 21.03
C ASP A 446 -25.58 -15.90 21.59
N GLN A 447 -25.69 -14.86 20.74
CA GLN A 447 -25.33 -13.48 21.07
C GLN A 447 -26.38 -12.79 21.96
N SER A 448 -27.54 -13.40 22.20
CA SER A 448 -28.56 -12.85 23.13
C SER A 448 -28.29 -13.22 24.60
N ASN A 449 -27.31 -14.09 24.83
CA ASN A 449 -27.01 -14.67 26.14
C ASN A 449 -25.71 -14.08 26.74
N PRO A 450 -25.77 -13.40 27.91
CA PRO A 450 -24.59 -12.76 28.51
C PRO A 450 -23.48 -13.76 28.92
N ASN A 451 -23.83 -15.04 29.15
CA ASN A 451 -22.83 -16.05 29.50
C ASN A 451 -21.99 -16.47 28.29
N THR A 452 -22.54 -16.42 27.07
CA THR A 452 -21.78 -16.58 25.83
C THR A 452 -20.64 -15.58 25.81
N HIS A 453 -20.96 -14.29 25.91
CA HIS A 453 -19.97 -13.21 25.85
C HIS A 453 -18.89 -13.35 26.94
N LYS A 454 -19.26 -13.68 28.18
CA LYS A 454 -18.28 -13.87 29.27
C LYS A 454 -17.29 -14.99 28.98
N LYS A 455 -17.71 -16.10 28.36
CA LYS A 455 -16.81 -17.21 27.99
C LYS A 455 -15.82 -16.82 26.90
N TRP A 456 -16.27 -16.07 25.90
CA TRP A 456 -15.40 -15.55 24.84
C TRP A 456 -14.44 -14.47 25.36
N ILE A 457 -14.89 -13.59 26.26
CA ILE A 457 -14.03 -12.65 26.99
C ILE A 457 -12.98 -13.40 27.83
N ASP A 458 -13.36 -14.49 28.50
CA ASP A 458 -12.42 -15.31 29.28
C ASP A 458 -11.37 -15.98 28.38
N LEU A 459 -11.76 -16.44 27.19
CA LEU A 459 -10.82 -16.95 26.19
C LEU A 459 -9.84 -15.84 25.78
N ALA A 460 -10.32 -14.67 25.34
CA ALA A 460 -9.46 -13.57 24.93
C ALA A 460 -8.48 -13.16 26.05
N SER A 461 -8.98 -13.02 27.28
CA SER A 461 -8.17 -12.71 28.45
C SER A 461 -7.10 -13.78 28.75
N THR A 462 -7.46 -15.07 28.64
CA THR A 462 -6.54 -16.19 28.86
C THR A 462 -5.43 -16.26 27.80
N MET A 463 -5.78 -15.93 26.55
CA MET A 463 -4.87 -15.99 25.41
C MET A 463 -4.01 -14.73 25.24
N GLY A 464 -4.29 -13.67 26.00
CA GLY A 464 -3.62 -12.37 25.86
C GLY A 464 -4.11 -11.57 24.66
N TRP A 465 -5.30 -11.89 24.14
CA TRP A 465 -5.89 -11.20 23.01
C TRP A 465 -6.58 -9.92 23.46
N ARG A 466 -6.50 -8.89 22.61
CA ARG A 466 -7.01 -7.55 22.95
C ARG A 466 -8.52 -7.47 22.88
N PHE A 467 -9.12 -8.16 21.93
CA PHE A 467 -10.50 -7.92 21.54
C PHE A 467 -11.40 -9.13 21.75
N TYR A 468 -12.68 -8.85 21.93
CA TYR A 468 -13.79 -9.76 21.67
C TYR A 468 -14.75 -9.07 20.70
N ILE A 469 -15.11 -9.75 19.61
CA ILE A 469 -16.11 -9.27 18.64
C ILE A 469 -17.49 -9.82 19.02
N LEU A 470 -18.40 -8.90 19.35
CA LEU A 470 -19.84 -9.12 19.49
C LEU A 470 -20.43 -9.15 18.08
N ASP A 471 -20.86 -10.32 17.59
CA ASP A 471 -21.37 -10.45 16.22
C ASP A 471 -22.91 -10.31 16.17
N GLU A 472 -23.52 -10.49 15.00
CA GLU A 472 -24.96 -10.31 14.77
C GLU A 472 -25.81 -11.00 15.87
N GLY A 473 -26.75 -10.23 16.44
CA GLY A 473 -27.58 -10.65 17.58
C GLY A 473 -27.11 -10.18 18.96
N TRP A 474 -26.02 -9.40 19.06
CA TRP A 474 -25.55 -8.81 20.34
C TRP A 474 -26.51 -7.78 20.93
N GLN A 475 -27.46 -7.32 20.13
CA GLN A 475 -28.50 -6.35 20.44
C GLN A 475 -29.89 -6.98 20.26
N PRO A 476 -30.95 -6.43 20.89
CA PRO A 476 -32.29 -6.95 20.68
C PRO A 476 -32.74 -6.75 19.22
N ASP A 477 -33.41 -7.76 18.66
CA ASP A 477 -33.98 -7.65 17.33
C ASP A 477 -35.14 -6.64 17.32
N SER A 478 -35.03 -5.59 16.52
CA SER A 478 -36.19 -4.82 16.07
C SER A 478 -36.10 -4.54 14.58
N TYR A 479 -37.26 -4.49 13.94
CA TYR A 479 -37.38 -3.89 12.62
C TYR A 479 -38.08 -2.56 12.78
N ASP A 480 -37.29 -1.50 12.87
CA ASP A 480 -37.84 -0.15 12.95
C ASP A 480 -38.38 0.26 11.58
N ASN A 481 -39.36 1.17 11.57
CA ASN A 481 -39.99 1.63 10.32
C ASN A 481 -39.03 2.39 9.39
N ASP A 482 -37.81 2.73 9.85
CA ASP A 482 -36.77 3.42 9.08
C ASP A 482 -35.71 2.48 8.47
N GLY A 483 -35.92 1.16 8.55
CA GLY A 483 -35.02 0.13 8.03
C GLY A 483 -33.80 -0.14 8.88
N SER A 484 -33.76 0.37 10.12
CA SER A 484 -32.75 0.05 11.14
C SER A 484 -32.98 -1.35 11.72
N TYR A 485 -31.86 -2.03 12.01
CA TYR A 485 -31.79 -3.27 12.79
C TYR A 485 -31.41 -2.99 14.24
N TYR A 486 -30.79 -1.83 14.52
CA TYR A 486 -30.39 -1.42 15.86
C TYR A 486 -31.57 -0.93 16.70
N SER A 487 -31.78 -1.56 17.85
CA SER A 487 -32.87 -1.26 18.79
C SER A 487 -32.41 -0.83 20.19
N GLY A 488 -31.09 -0.78 20.42
CA GLY A 488 -30.50 -0.47 21.72
C GLY A 488 -29.78 -1.67 22.33
N TRP A 489 -29.82 -1.76 23.66
CA TRP A 489 -29.05 -2.73 24.44
C TRP A 489 -29.97 -3.69 25.18
N PHE A 490 -29.53 -4.93 25.38
CA PHE A 490 -30.16 -5.80 26.38
C PHE A 490 -29.92 -5.26 27.80
N ASP A 491 -30.85 -5.55 28.72
CA ASP A 491 -30.75 -5.15 30.13
C ASP A 491 -29.48 -5.65 30.83
N TRP A 492 -28.91 -6.76 30.35
CA TRP A 492 -27.67 -7.34 30.88
C TRP A 492 -26.39 -6.69 30.33
N TRP A 493 -26.47 -5.79 29.35
CA TRP A 493 -25.28 -5.17 28.71
C TRP A 493 -24.27 -4.58 29.71
N PRO A 494 -24.68 -3.79 30.72
CA PRO A 494 -23.73 -3.23 31.70
C PRO A 494 -22.89 -4.29 32.39
N GLU A 495 -23.45 -5.49 32.64
CA GLU A 495 -22.72 -6.59 33.26
C GLU A 495 -21.58 -7.11 32.37
N VAL A 496 -21.85 -7.32 31.08
CA VAL A 496 -20.87 -7.82 30.10
C VAL A 496 -19.80 -6.77 29.83
N ARG A 497 -20.19 -5.51 29.61
CA ARG A 497 -19.26 -4.37 29.44
C ARG A 497 -18.29 -4.25 30.62
N ASP A 498 -18.81 -4.26 31.84
CA ASP A 498 -17.99 -4.13 33.04
C ASP A 498 -17.11 -5.38 33.27
N TYR A 499 -17.57 -6.57 32.87
CA TYR A 499 -16.78 -7.79 32.89
C TYR A 499 -15.59 -7.73 31.95
N ALA A 500 -15.81 -7.34 30.68
CA ALA A 500 -14.77 -7.15 29.68
C ALA A 500 -13.69 -6.17 30.18
N LYS A 501 -14.13 -5.02 30.73
CA LYS A 501 -13.24 -4.02 31.33
C LYS A 501 -12.39 -4.59 32.48
N ARG A 502 -12.97 -5.38 33.39
CA ARG A 502 -12.21 -6.04 34.48
C ARG A 502 -11.20 -7.07 33.96
N LYS A 503 -11.49 -7.70 32.82
CA LYS A 503 -10.64 -8.69 32.16
C LYS A 503 -9.59 -8.09 31.23
N GLY A 504 -9.64 -6.78 31.00
CA GLY A 504 -8.73 -6.08 30.08
C GLY A 504 -9.00 -6.37 28.61
N VAL A 505 -10.21 -6.85 28.27
CA VAL A 505 -10.63 -7.16 26.90
C VAL A 505 -11.50 -6.03 26.38
N GLN A 506 -11.18 -5.54 25.18
CA GLN A 506 -11.92 -4.48 24.52
C GLN A 506 -12.99 -5.07 23.58
N LEU A 507 -14.09 -4.35 23.37
CA LEU A 507 -15.26 -4.86 22.66
C LEU A 507 -15.39 -4.20 21.28
N ILE A 508 -15.57 -5.03 20.25
CA ILE A 508 -15.90 -4.61 18.88
C ILE A 508 -17.32 -5.08 18.59
N ALA A 509 -18.16 -4.22 18.03
CA ALA A 509 -19.55 -4.54 17.74
C ALA A 509 -19.78 -4.75 16.23
N TRP A 510 -20.48 -5.82 15.85
CA TRP A 510 -20.98 -5.98 14.49
C TRP A 510 -22.11 -4.97 14.20
N VAL A 511 -22.15 -4.46 12.97
CA VAL A 511 -23.06 -3.38 12.57
C VAL A 511 -23.55 -3.60 11.14
N HIS A 512 -24.86 -3.68 10.94
CA HIS A 512 -25.43 -3.68 9.60
C HIS A 512 -25.24 -2.30 8.92
N LYS A 513 -24.87 -2.20 7.63
CA LYS A 513 -24.69 -0.86 7.00
C LYS A 513 -25.88 0.09 7.13
N ASN A 514 -27.12 -0.41 7.06
CA ASN A 514 -28.35 0.37 7.21
C ASN A 514 -28.50 1.01 8.60
N ASP A 515 -27.75 0.50 9.58
CA ASP A 515 -27.68 1.11 10.89
C ASP A 515 -26.82 2.38 10.92
N VAL A 516 -26.06 2.62 9.85
CA VAL A 516 -25.04 3.66 9.76
C VAL A 516 -25.03 4.31 8.36
N ASP A 517 -26.13 4.20 7.62
CA ASP A 517 -26.24 4.68 6.22
C ASP A 517 -26.43 6.19 6.12
N THR A 518 -27.08 6.81 7.11
CA THR A 518 -27.25 8.28 7.18
C THR A 518 -26.30 8.94 8.19
N PRO A 519 -25.91 10.22 7.96
CA PRO A 519 -25.09 10.97 8.90
C PRO A 519 -25.68 11.03 10.32
N GLU A 520 -27.01 11.15 10.43
CA GLU A 520 -27.72 11.24 11.71
C GLU A 520 -27.62 9.93 12.49
N LYS A 521 -27.87 8.79 11.82
CA LYS A 521 -27.74 7.47 12.43
C LYS A 521 -26.29 7.22 12.88
N ARG A 522 -25.30 7.48 12.00
CA ARG A 522 -23.87 7.32 12.32
C ARG A 522 -23.45 8.11 13.54
N ARG A 523 -23.73 9.42 13.57
CA ARG A 523 -23.33 10.30 14.68
C ARG A 523 -23.93 9.88 16.00
N LYS A 524 -25.23 9.56 16.00
CA LYS A 524 -25.93 9.12 17.21
C LYS A 524 -25.32 7.83 17.74
N ARG A 525 -25.19 6.82 16.88
CA ARG A 525 -24.80 5.46 17.27
C ARG A 525 -23.33 5.35 17.60
N PHE A 526 -22.44 5.92 16.80
CA PHE A 526 -21.00 5.90 17.11
C PHE A 526 -20.68 6.63 18.42
N LYS A 527 -21.37 7.74 18.70
CA LYS A 527 -21.28 8.39 20.01
C LYS A 527 -21.74 7.47 21.14
N GLU A 528 -22.94 6.91 21.01
CA GLU A 528 -23.53 6.01 22.00
C GLU A 528 -22.64 4.79 22.27
N TRP A 529 -22.20 4.08 21.22
CA TRP A 529 -21.37 2.89 21.33
C TRP A 529 -20.00 3.20 21.94
N SER A 530 -19.36 4.30 21.55
CA SER A 530 -18.08 4.75 22.12
C SER A 530 -18.23 5.08 23.62
N GLU A 531 -19.29 5.80 24.01
CA GLU A 531 -19.60 6.12 25.41
C GLU A 531 -19.91 4.87 26.25
N GLU A 532 -20.48 3.83 25.62
CA GLU A 532 -20.76 2.52 26.21
C GLU A 532 -19.56 1.55 26.18
N GLY A 533 -18.39 2.00 25.73
CA GLY A 533 -17.13 1.24 25.82
C GLY A 533 -16.85 0.29 24.65
N ILE A 534 -17.60 0.40 23.55
CA ILE A 534 -17.22 -0.20 22.26
C ILE A 534 -16.04 0.58 21.70
N VAL A 535 -14.99 -0.12 21.25
CA VAL A 535 -13.77 0.49 20.69
C VAL A 535 -13.64 0.32 19.19
N GLY A 536 -14.56 -0.41 18.56
CA GLY A 536 -14.56 -0.62 17.13
C GLY A 536 -15.83 -1.25 16.61
N ILE A 537 -15.98 -1.24 15.30
CA ILE A 537 -17.12 -1.80 14.58
C ILE A 537 -16.65 -2.81 13.53
N LYS A 538 -17.42 -3.88 13.36
CA LYS A 538 -17.38 -4.77 12.20
C LYS A 538 -18.61 -4.45 11.35
N VAL A 539 -18.46 -3.60 10.33
CA VAL A 539 -19.57 -3.12 9.50
C VAL A 539 -19.75 -3.97 8.26
N ASP A 540 -20.99 -4.28 7.90
CA ASP A 540 -21.29 -5.38 6.97
C ASP A 540 -22.30 -5.05 5.85
N PHE A 541 -22.35 -5.93 4.85
CA PHE A 541 -23.38 -6.05 3.81
C PHE A 541 -23.41 -4.94 2.74
N PHE A 542 -22.26 -4.46 2.28
CA PHE A 542 -22.18 -3.44 1.21
C PHE A 542 -22.46 -4.01 -0.19
N PHE A 543 -21.83 -5.14 -0.53
CA PHE A 543 -22.01 -5.98 -1.74
C PHE A 543 -21.81 -5.30 -3.10
N ASN A 544 -21.31 -4.07 -3.18
CA ASN A 544 -21.02 -3.42 -4.45
C ASN A 544 -20.00 -2.27 -4.31
N GLU A 545 -19.50 -1.78 -5.43
CA GLU A 545 -18.61 -0.63 -5.52
C GLU A 545 -19.24 0.59 -6.21
N ALA A 546 -20.58 0.69 -6.19
CA ALA A 546 -21.28 1.87 -6.69
C ALA A 546 -20.79 3.15 -5.99
N GLN A 547 -20.92 4.30 -6.67
CA GLN A 547 -20.42 5.58 -6.17
C GLN A 547 -20.92 5.90 -4.75
N SER A 548 -22.21 5.65 -4.48
CA SER A 548 -22.81 5.87 -3.17
C SER A 548 -22.25 4.96 -2.08
N THR A 549 -21.88 3.73 -2.43
CA THR A 549 -21.35 2.74 -1.49
C THR A 549 -19.92 3.09 -1.10
N LEU A 550 -19.10 3.49 -2.07
CA LEU A 550 -17.75 4.01 -1.79
C LEU A 550 -17.78 5.31 -0.97
N GLN A 551 -18.77 6.18 -1.22
CA GLN A 551 -18.98 7.36 -0.37
C GLN A 551 -19.34 6.96 1.06
N LEU A 552 -20.23 5.98 1.24
CA LEU A 552 -20.62 5.50 2.55
C LEU A 552 -19.44 4.90 3.32
N HIS A 553 -18.57 4.12 2.67
CA HIS A 553 -17.32 3.65 3.28
C HIS A 553 -16.50 4.81 3.85
N GLN A 554 -16.23 5.85 3.06
CA GLN A 554 -15.44 7.00 3.51
C GLN A 554 -16.11 7.77 4.65
N ASP A 555 -17.43 7.91 4.59
CA ASP A 555 -18.20 8.56 5.65
C ASP A 555 -18.13 7.78 6.97
N ILE A 556 -18.20 6.45 6.91
CA ILE A 556 -18.04 5.56 8.07
C ILE A 556 -16.63 5.70 8.65
N TYR A 557 -15.58 5.64 7.82
CA TYR A 557 -14.19 5.72 8.31
C TYR A 557 -13.92 7.03 9.05
N LYS A 558 -14.34 8.15 8.45
CA LYS A 558 -14.18 9.49 9.03
C LYS A 558 -14.99 9.67 10.31
N GLU A 559 -16.24 9.21 10.33
CA GLU A 559 -17.08 9.37 11.52
C GLU A 559 -16.64 8.43 12.64
N ALA A 560 -16.24 7.20 12.33
CA ALA A 560 -15.66 6.26 13.30
C ALA A 560 -14.39 6.84 13.94
N ALA A 561 -13.52 7.47 13.16
CA ALA A 561 -12.32 8.14 13.68
C ALA A 561 -12.65 9.28 14.67
N ARG A 562 -13.76 10.03 14.49
CA ARG A 562 -14.20 11.07 15.45
C ARG A 562 -14.55 10.52 16.82
N TYR A 563 -14.98 9.26 16.89
CA TYR A 563 -15.38 8.58 18.12
C TYR A 563 -14.37 7.52 18.59
N HIS A 564 -13.16 7.53 18.02
CA HIS A 564 -12.08 6.58 18.30
C HIS A 564 -12.50 5.11 18.13
N LEU A 565 -13.27 4.84 17.07
CA LEU A 565 -13.70 3.49 16.71
C LEU A 565 -12.80 2.91 15.61
N LEU A 566 -12.24 1.73 15.88
CA LEU A 566 -11.61 0.87 14.87
C LEU A 566 -12.68 0.33 13.90
N VAL A 567 -12.28 -0.02 12.68
CA VAL A 567 -13.18 -0.51 11.64
C VAL A 567 -12.64 -1.79 11.02
N ASN A 568 -13.50 -2.82 11.01
CA ASN A 568 -13.42 -4.02 10.19
C ASN A 568 -14.57 -3.98 9.17
N VAL A 569 -14.30 -4.19 7.88
CA VAL A 569 -15.31 -4.07 6.81
C VAL A 569 -15.59 -5.43 6.17
N HIS A 570 -16.81 -5.93 6.33
CA HIS A 570 -17.30 -7.21 5.81
C HIS A 570 -18.36 -7.01 4.71
N GLY A 571 -18.66 -8.06 3.95
CA GLY A 571 -19.59 -8.02 2.81
C GLY A 571 -19.22 -6.90 1.83
N SER A 572 -17.92 -6.75 1.54
CA SER A 572 -17.35 -5.53 0.95
C SER A 572 -16.35 -5.81 -0.16
N ASN A 573 -15.99 -4.75 -0.88
CA ASN A 573 -14.93 -4.80 -1.87
C ASN A 573 -13.55 -5.15 -1.27
N PRO A 574 -12.54 -5.54 -2.08
CA PRO A 574 -11.17 -5.67 -1.63
C PRO A 574 -10.56 -4.31 -1.24
N PRO A 575 -9.51 -4.28 -0.40
CA PRO A 575 -8.81 -3.06 -0.02
C PRO A 575 -8.32 -2.28 -1.25
N SER A 576 -8.27 -0.97 -1.11
CA SER A 576 -7.76 -0.04 -2.12
C SER A 576 -6.77 0.98 -1.53
N GLY A 577 -6.14 0.62 -0.41
CA GLY A 577 -5.10 1.40 0.27
C GLY A 577 -5.63 2.34 1.34
N GLU A 578 -6.91 2.26 1.69
CA GLU A 578 -7.56 3.11 2.68
C GLU A 578 -6.91 3.06 4.07
N ILE A 579 -6.20 1.98 4.42
CA ILE A 579 -5.47 1.85 5.69
C ILE A 579 -4.39 2.93 5.89
N ARG A 580 -3.82 3.49 4.80
CA ARG A 580 -2.92 4.64 4.90
C ARG A 580 -3.68 5.92 5.23
N THR A 581 -4.82 6.14 4.57
CA THR A 581 -5.61 7.37 4.69
C THR A 581 -6.44 7.41 5.98
N TYR A 582 -6.93 6.26 6.41
CA TYR A 582 -7.73 6.04 7.61
C TYR A 582 -7.14 4.89 8.43
N PRO A 583 -6.10 5.15 9.25
CA PRO A 583 -5.44 4.13 10.07
C PRO A 583 -6.34 3.36 11.01
N ASN A 584 -7.54 3.85 11.32
CA ASN A 584 -8.53 3.13 12.11
C ASN A 584 -9.20 1.97 11.36
N VAL A 585 -9.06 1.89 10.03
CA VAL A 585 -9.51 0.75 9.22
C VAL A 585 -8.43 -0.32 9.23
N LEU A 586 -8.59 -1.33 10.08
CA LEU A 586 -7.53 -2.30 10.37
C LEU A 586 -7.78 -3.69 9.78
N ALA A 587 -9.01 -3.97 9.33
CA ALA A 587 -9.40 -5.26 8.80
C ALA A 587 -10.47 -5.11 7.70
N ARG A 588 -10.52 -6.10 6.82
CA ARG A 588 -11.47 -6.17 5.71
C ARG A 588 -11.56 -7.60 5.20
N GLU A 589 -12.77 -8.06 4.92
CA GLU A 589 -13.08 -9.36 4.33
C GLU A 589 -12.78 -9.37 2.83
N GLY A 590 -13.78 -9.17 1.95
CA GLY A 590 -13.63 -9.23 0.50
C GLY A 590 -12.84 -10.47 0.05
N ILE A 591 -13.15 -11.62 0.66
CA ILE A 591 -12.46 -12.90 0.51
C ILE A 591 -13.45 -14.02 0.83
N ARG A 592 -13.34 -15.14 0.13
CA ARG A 592 -13.98 -16.40 0.55
C ARG A 592 -13.31 -16.94 1.83
N GLY A 593 -13.73 -16.40 2.96
CA GLY A 593 -13.19 -16.70 4.29
C GLY A 593 -13.70 -18.03 4.87
N GLN A 594 -13.37 -18.27 6.13
CA GLN A 594 -13.88 -19.44 6.86
C GLN A 594 -15.40 -19.46 7.00
N GLU A 595 -16.07 -18.33 6.77
CA GLU A 595 -17.52 -18.25 6.70
C GLU A 595 -18.15 -18.94 5.48
N ALA A 596 -17.35 -19.39 4.51
CA ALA A 596 -17.86 -20.18 3.39
C ALA A 596 -18.23 -21.66 3.75
N GLY A 597 -18.20 -22.02 5.04
CA GLY A 597 -18.40 -23.40 5.51
C GLY A 597 -17.15 -24.28 5.41
N GLY A 598 -16.01 -23.71 5.06
CA GLY A 598 -14.74 -24.39 4.85
C GLY A 598 -13.93 -23.74 3.73
N ILE A 599 -12.65 -24.05 3.66
CA ILE A 599 -11.70 -23.45 2.72
C ILE A 599 -10.72 -24.50 2.17
N THR A 600 -10.19 -24.25 0.97
CA THR A 600 -9.29 -25.19 0.28
C THR A 600 -7.86 -24.66 0.24
N ALA A 601 -6.88 -25.57 0.27
CA ALA A 601 -5.47 -25.19 0.11
C ALA A 601 -5.17 -24.62 -1.29
N TYR A 602 -5.95 -24.99 -2.30
CA TYR A 602 -5.82 -24.45 -3.65
C TYR A 602 -6.08 -22.95 -3.67
N GLN A 603 -7.23 -22.51 -3.13
CA GLN A 603 -7.53 -21.07 -3.04
C GLN A 603 -6.51 -20.33 -2.17
N TYR A 604 -6.12 -20.90 -1.03
CA TYR A 604 -5.21 -20.25 -0.08
C TYR A 604 -3.73 -20.28 -0.48
N THR A 605 -3.40 -20.90 -1.62
CA THR A 605 -2.09 -20.77 -2.30
C THR A 605 -2.16 -19.80 -3.51
N ILE A 606 -3.32 -19.21 -3.79
CA ILE A 606 -3.53 -18.15 -4.81
C ILE A 606 -3.75 -16.80 -4.13
N LEU A 607 -4.68 -16.76 -3.16
CA LEU A 607 -5.09 -15.56 -2.43
C LEU A 607 -3.96 -14.66 -1.89
N PRO A 608 -2.82 -15.18 -1.39
CA PRO A 608 -1.71 -14.34 -0.93
C PRO A 608 -1.11 -13.47 -2.05
N PHE A 609 -1.16 -13.95 -3.29
CA PHE A 609 -0.63 -13.27 -4.47
C PHE A 609 -1.71 -12.46 -5.21
N THR A 610 -2.97 -12.56 -4.80
CA THR A 610 -4.09 -11.78 -5.32
C THR A 610 -4.67 -10.86 -4.23
N ARG A 611 -5.74 -11.28 -3.56
CA ARG A 611 -6.49 -10.50 -2.55
C ARG A 611 -5.63 -10.10 -1.35
N GLY A 612 -4.76 -10.99 -0.86
CA GLY A 612 -3.87 -10.73 0.27
C GLY A 612 -2.64 -9.88 -0.09
N ALA A 613 -2.33 -9.75 -1.38
CA ALA A 613 -1.21 -8.92 -1.83
C ALA A 613 -1.53 -7.42 -1.75
N ILE A 614 -2.80 -7.03 -1.76
CA ILE A 614 -3.23 -5.61 -1.84
C ILE A 614 -3.68 -5.00 -0.51
N GLY A 615 -3.52 -5.72 0.61
CA GLY A 615 -3.77 -5.20 1.94
C GLY A 615 -4.41 -6.22 2.89
N THR A 616 -4.83 -5.74 4.05
CA THR A 616 -5.41 -6.54 5.14
C THR A 616 -6.49 -7.52 4.68
N THR A 617 -6.53 -8.72 5.27
CA THR A 617 -7.44 -9.81 4.93
C THR A 617 -7.95 -10.49 6.18
N ASP A 618 -9.24 -10.29 6.50
CA ASP A 618 -9.90 -10.99 7.58
C ASP A 618 -10.40 -12.35 7.11
N VAL A 619 -9.54 -13.36 7.26
CA VAL A 619 -9.84 -14.76 6.90
C VAL A 619 -10.85 -15.39 7.86
N THR A 620 -10.92 -14.87 9.08
CA THR A 620 -11.65 -15.41 10.22
C THR A 620 -11.15 -16.79 10.68
N GLU A 621 -9.85 -16.84 11.01
CA GLU A 621 -9.11 -18.10 11.15
C GLU A 621 -9.65 -18.99 12.27
N GLU A 622 -9.56 -20.30 12.05
CA GLU A 622 -9.93 -21.30 13.04
C GLU A 622 -8.71 -22.11 13.47
N LEU A 623 -8.83 -22.82 14.59
CA LEU A 623 -7.81 -23.73 15.06
C LEU A 623 -7.96 -25.12 14.44
N ARG A 624 -9.19 -25.58 14.22
CA ARG A 624 -9.49 -26.88 13.57
C ARG A 624 -10.04 -26.65 12.17
N SER A 625 -9.84 -27.61 11.28
CA SER A 625 -10.51 -27.56 9.98
C SER A 625 -11.96 -28.03 10.12
N LYS A 626 -12.90 -27.29 9.52
CA LYS A 626 -14.31 -27.69 9.35
C LYS A 626 -14.47 -28.90 8.43
N ASP A 627 -13.56 -29.06 7.48
CA ASP A 627 -13.47 -30.21 6.59
C ASP A 627 -12.09 -30.88 6.69
N PRO A 628 -11.93 -31.83 7.63
CA PRO A 628 -10.68 -32.55 7.83
C PRO A 628 -10.24 -33.35 6.61
N GLU A 629 -11.06 -33.63 5.60
CA GLU A 629 -10.61 -34.35 4.40
C GLU A 629 -9.95 -33.40 3.40
N VAL A 630 -10.32 -32.12 3.42
CA VAL A 630 -9.83 -31.09 2.49
C VAL A 630 -8.61 -30.35 3.03
N THR A 631 -8.67 -29.89 4.29
CA THR A 631 -7.53 -29.21 4.96
C THR A 631 -7.22 -29.84 6.30
N THR A 632 -6.16 -29.35 6.94
CA THR A 632 -5.61 -29.89 8.18
C THR A 632 -5.51 -28.82 9.26
N MET A 633 -5.30 -29.23 10.50
CA MET A 633 -5.03 -28.33 11.60
C MET A 633 -3.74 -27.50 11.39
N GLY A 634 -2.70 -28.08 10.78
CA GLY A 634 -1.46 -27.36 10.46
C GLY A 634 -1.67 -26.32 9.37
N PHE A 635 -2.54 -26.60 8.39
CA PHE A 635 -3.01 -25.60 7.42
C PHE A 635 -3.71 -24.44 8.12
N GLN A 636 -4.60 -24.72 9.07
CA GLN A 636 -5.40 -23.71 9.76
C GLN A 636 -4.54 -22.73 10.58
N ILE A 637 -3.59 -23.24 11.38
CA ILE A 637 -2.71 -22.38 12.18
C ILE A 637 -1.74 -21.55 11.34
N ALA A 638 -1.47 -21.97 10.10
CA ALA A 638 -0.57 -21.26 9.21
C ALA A 638 -1.18 -19.91 8.79
N LEU A 639 -2.51 -19.85 8.61
CA LEU A 639 -3.22 -18.73 7.98
C LEU A 639 -2.94 -17.38 8.64
N SER A 640 -2.92 -17.30 9.97
CA SER A 640 -2.68 -16.04 10.68
C SER A 640 -1.28 -15.47 10.52
N THR A 641 -0.28 -16.29 10.16
CA THR A 641 1.04 -15.78 9.75
C THR A 641 1.08 -15.44 8.27
N LEU A 642 0.27 -16.11 7.46
CA LEU A 642 0.31 -15.97 6.01
C LEU A 642 -0.42 -14.70 5.54
N PHE A 643 -1.58 -14.39 6.12
CA PHE A 643 -2.36 -13.21 5.80
C PHE A 643 -2.06 -12.07 6.77
N GLU A 644 -2.00 -10.86 6.24
CA GLU A 644 -1.90 -9.66 7.06
C GLU A 644 -3.29 -9.31 7.57
N ASN A 645 -3.43 -9.09 8.88
CA ASN A 645 -4.67 -8.58 9.44
C ASN A 645 -4.41 -7.75 10.70
N GLY A 646 -4.97 -6.54 10.79
CA GLY A 646 -4.89 -5.71 11.99
C GLY A 646 -5.89 -6.09 13.08
N ILE A 647 -6.93 -6.86 12.74
CA ILE A 647 -7.92 -7.41 13.67
C ILE A 647 -8.15 -8.88 13.31
N HIS A 648 -7.32 -9.79 13.81
CA HIS A 648 -7.52 -11.23 13.58
C HIS A 648 -8.81 -11.70 14.27
N SER A 649 -9.77 -12.21 13.50
CA SER A 649 -11.07 -12.71 13.98
C SER A 649 -11.05 -14.22 14.23
N LEU A 650 -10.47 -14.66 15.35
CA LEU A 650 -10.28 -16.10 15.60
C LEU A 650 -11.58 -16.81 16.01
N GLY A 651 -12.10 -17.66 15.13
CA GLY A 651 -13.47 -18.21 15.15
C GLY A 651 -13.71 -19.50 15.93
N SER A 652 -12.66 -20.18 16.43
CA SER A 652 -12.83 -21.45 17.16
C SER A 652 -13.38 -21.26 18.59
N ALA A 653 -14.30 -22.13 19.00
CA ALA A 653 -14.90 -22.08 20.33
C ALA A 653 -13.86 -22.21 21.47
N PRO A 654 -14.08 -21.62 22.67
CA PRO A 654 -13.16 -21.69 23.80
C PRO A 654 -12.70 -23.12 24.16
N ASP A 655 -13.61 -24.09 24.15
CA ASP A 655 -13.28 -25.49 24.46
C ASP A 655 -12.31 -26.14 23.44
N VAL A 656 -12.30 -25.66 22.19
CA VAL A 656 -11.34 -26.12 21.17
C VAL A 656 -9.93 -25.67 21.52
N TYR A 657 -9.76 -24.44 22.01
CA TYR A 657 -8.48 -23.94 22.51
C TYR A 657 -8.06 -24.68 23.79
N TYR A 658 -8.94 -24.76 24.80
CA TYR A 658 -8.59 -25.40 26.08
C TYR A 658 -8.25 -26.89 25.96
N SER A 659 -8.84 -27.58 24.97
CA SER A 659 -8.52 -28.99 24.71
C SER A 659 -7.32 -29.21 23.78
N ASN A 660 -6.75 -28.15 23.19
CA ASN A 660 -5.63 -28.24 22.25
C ASN A 660 -4.46 -27.35 22.70
N THR A 661 -3.65 -27.91 23.61
CA THR A 661 -2.53 -27.18 24.24
C THR A 661 -1.51 -26.66 23.24
N GLU A 662 -1.25 -27.40 22.17
CA GLU A 662 -0.27 -27.06 21.14
C GLU A 662 -0.74 -25.88 20.28
N GLY A 663 -2.00 -25.89 19.86
CA GLY A 663 -2.64 -24.79 19.15
C GLY A 663 -2.75 -23.53 19.99
N SER A 664 -3.15 -23.68 21.25
CA SER A 664 -3.19 -22.56 22.20
C SER A 664 -1.80 -21.97 22.46
N ASP A 665 -0.76 -22.79 22.56
CA ASP A 665 0.62 -22.29 22.70
C ASP A 665 1.05 -21.43 21.51
N TYR A 666 0.61 -21.77 20.30
CA TYR A 666 0.86 -20.95 19.12
C TYR A 666 0.14 -19.59 19.17
N TYR A 667 -1.14 -19.55 19.54
CA TYR A 667 -1.90 -18.31 19.54
C TYR A 667 -1.80 -17.45 20.80
N LYS A 668 -1.21 -17.97 21.88
CA LYS A 668 -0.96 -17.19 23.09
C LYS A 668 0.01 -16.04 22.79
N ASP A 669 -0.42 -14.82 23.13
CA ASP A 669 0.32 -13.57 22.87
C ASP A 669 0.76 -13.42 21.39
N PHE A 670 -0.08 -13.89 20.45
CA PHE A 670 0.15 -13.78 19.02
C PHE A 670 0.13 -12.31 18.56
N PRO A 671 1.09 -11.87 17.72
CA PRO A 671 1.14 -10.50 17.24
C PRO A 671 0.04 -10.21 16.22
N ALA A 672 -0.50 -8.99 16.24
CA ALA A 672 -1.43 -8.47 15.21
C ALA A 672 -0.80 -7.34 14.37
N ARG A 673 0.51 -7.15 14.48
CA ARG A 673 1.29 -6.17 13.72
C ARG A 673 2.65 -6.78 13.38
N TRP A 674 3.14 -6.46 12.19
CA TRP A 674 4.40 -6.95 11.66
C TRP A 674 5.36 -5.80 11.36
N ASP A 675 6.63 -6.00 11.70
CA ASP A 675 7.72 -5.05 11.41
C ASP A 675 8.39 -5.37 10.06
N GLY A 676 7.98 -6.44 9.40
CA GLY A 676 8.54 -6.87 8.14
C GLY A 676 8.10 -8.28 7.76
N LEU A 677 8.33 -8.64 6.51
CA LEU A 677 8.03 -9.95 5.96
C LEU A 677 9.09 -10.38 4.95
N LYS A 678 9.10 -11.68 4.66
CA LYS A 678 9.88 -12.27 3.57
C LYS A 678 9.14 -13.45 2.98
N LEU A 679 8.88 -13.43 1.67
CA LEU A 679 8.51 -14.63 0.93
C LEU A 679 9.73 -15.54 0.86
N ILE A 680 9.62 -16.76 1.40
CA ILE A 680 10.72 -17.72 1.43
C ILE A 680 10.81 -18.43 0.09
N ASN A 681 9.70 -19.01 -0.36
CA ASN A 681 9.50 -19.60 -1.70
C ASN A 681 8.02 -19.95 -1.89
N GLY A 682 7.62 -20.28 -3.12
CA GLY A 682 6.28 -20.75 -3.42
C GLY A 682 6.02 -20.87 -4.91
N GLU A 683 4.84 -21.39 -5.22
CA GLU A 683 4.26 -21.53 -6.55
C GLU A 683 2.74 -21.35 -6.41
N VAL A 684 2.19 -20.42 -7.19
CA VAL A 684 0.78 -20.02 -7.14
C VAL A 684 -0.12 -21.23 -7.36
N GLY A 685 -1.12 -21.41 -6.50
CA GLY A 685 -2.06 -22.53 -6.60
C GLY A 685 -1.46 -23.90 -6.25
N ARG A 686 -0.23 -23.96 -5.71
CA ARG A 686 0.44 -25.22 -5.33
C ARG A 686 0.95 -25.22 -3.89
N TYR A 687 1.81 -24.27 -3.51
CA TYR A 687 2.36 -24.17 -2.15
C TYR A 687 3.09 -22.83 -1.95
N TYR A 688 3.28 -22.39 -0.71
CA TYR A 688 4.23 -21.31 -0.41
C TYR A 688 4.63 -21.29 1.06
N ASN A 689 5.70 -20.55 1.34
CA ASN A 689 6.28 -20.31 2.65
C ASN A 689 6.54 -18.82 2.85
N LEU A 690 6.06 -18.26 3.95
CA LEU A 690 6.23 -16.85 4.31
C LEU A 690 6.80 -16.74 5.72
N ALA A 691 7.63 -15.73 5.96
CA ALA A 691 8.02 -15.31 7.29
C ALA A 691 7.62 -13.86 7.57
N ARG A 692 7.21 -13.56 8.80
CA ARG A 692 6.92 -12.22 9.30
C ARG A 692 7.67 -11.94 10.60
N ARG A 693 8.09 -10.70 10.81
CA ARG A 693 8.90 -10.26 11.96
C ARG A 693 8.07 -9.42 12.91
N THR A 694 8.30 -9.59 14.21
CA THR A 694 7.83 -8.66 15.26
C THR A 694 8.88 -8.58 16.37
N GLY A 695 9.42 -7.39 16.60
CA GLY A 695 10.61 -7.18 17.40
C GLY A 695 11.79 -8.02 16.89
N ASP A 696 12.30 -8.87 17.77
CA ASP A 696 13.37 -9.82 17.50
C ASP A 696 12.90 -11.25 17.18
N ARG A 697 11.58 -11.48 17.20
CA ARG A 697 10.95 -12.76 16.88
C ARG A 697 10.54 -12.81 15.42
N TRP A 698 10.57 -14.02 14.86
CA TRP A 698 9.99 -14.31 13.54
C TRP A 698 8.93 -15.39 13.63
N PHE A 699 7.90 -15.26 12.81
CA PHE A 699 6.85 -16.24 12.63
C PHE A 699 6.93 -16.69 11.18
N ALA A 700 7.11 -17.98 10.91
CA ALA A 700 7.06 -18.51 9.57
C ALA A 700 5.96 -19.55 9.44
N ALA A 701 5.35 -19.65 8.27
CA ALA A 701 4.32 -20.63 8.02
C ALA A 701 4.36 -21.05 6.55
N GLY A 702 3.80 -22.23 6.28
CA GLY A 702 3.66 -22.72 4.92
C GLY A 702 2.44 -23.61 4.76
N VAL A 703 1.88 -23.61 3.57
CA VAL A 703 0.73 -24.43 3.18
C VAL A 703 0.96 -25.04 1.81
N SER A 704 0.38 -26.21 1.58
CA SER A 704 0.50 -26.95 0.33
C SER A 704 -0.82 -27.59 -0.08
N VAL A 705 -1.08 -27.58 -1.39
CA VAL A 705 -2.16 -28.35 -2.00
C VAL A 705 -1.84 -29.84 -1.90
N GLU A 706 -0.67 -30.27 -2.36
CA GLU A 706 -0.24 -31.66 -2.33
C GLU A 706 0.69 -31.97 -1.14
N ALA A 707 0.75 -33.23 -0.73
CA ALA A 707 1.72 -33.66 0.28
C ALA A 707 3.17 -33.48 -0.24
N ARG A 708 4.05 -32.88 0.58
CA ARG A 708 5.44 -32.63 0.20
C ARG A 708 6.36 -32.41 1.39
N ASP A 709 7.65 -32.48 1.10
CA ASP A 709 8.71 -32.04 2.01
C ASP A 709 9.12 -30.61 1.64
N MET A 710 8.77 -29.65 2.48
CA MET A 710 9.16 -28.25 2.31
C MET A 710 10.58 -28.03 2.84
N LYS A 711 11.51 -27.81 1.91
CA LYS A 711 12.93 -27.59 2.19
C LYS A 711 13.31 -26.14 1.95
N TRP A 712 13.82 -25.48 2.98
CA TRP A 712 14.25 -24.08 2.89
C TRP A 712 15.19 -23.71 4.06
N LYS A 713 15.82 -22.54 3.95
CA LYS A 713 16.70 -21.97 4.98
C LYS A 713 16.09 -20.65 5.48
N PRO A 714 16.13 -20.36 6.79
CA PRO A 714 15.57 -19.13 7.34
C PRO A 714 16.55 -17.97 7.16
N THR A 715 16.87 -17.64 5.90
CA THR A 715 17.88 -16.64 5.52
C THR A 715 17.55 -15.22 5.99
N PHE A 716 16.30 -14.98 6.39
CA PHE A 716 15.80 -13.75 6.97
C PHE A 716 16.21 -13.53 8.43
N LEU A 717 16.74 -14.55 9.12
CA LEU A 717 17.21 -14.41 10.51
C LEU A 717 18.51 -13.59 10.59
N ASP A 718 18.75 -12.95 11.74
CA ASP A 718 20.00 -12.24 11.99
C ASP A 718 21.17 -13.24 12.09
N SER A 719 22.17 -13.08 11.23
CA SER A 719 23.37 -13.92 11.18
C SER A 719 24.23 -13.90 12.46
N ASN A 720 24.08 -12.89 13.31
CA ASN A 720 24.80 -12.75 14.57
C ASN A 720 24.07 -13.39 15.76
N LYS A 721 22.85 -13.89 15.55
CA LYS A 721 22.02 -14.50 16.59
C LYS A 721 21.83 -15.99 16.31
N LYS A 722 21.49 -16.71 17.38
CA LYS A 722 21.00 -18.08 17.30
C LYS A 722 19.56 -18.04 17.74
N TYR A 723 18.72 -18.87 17.14
CA TYR A 723 17.30 -18.91 17.44
C TYR A 723 16.89 -20.29 17.95
N THR A 724 15.88 -20.31 18.80
CA THR A 724 15.05 -21.48 19.05
C THR A 724 13.87 -21.42 18.09
N ALA A 725 13.72 -22.44 17.24
CA ALA A 725 12.56 -22.60 16.37
C ALA A 725 11.58 -23.60 17.01
N THR A 726 10.37 -23.14 17.33
CA THR A 726 9.26 -23.96 17.81
C THR A 726 8.32 -24.20 16.63
N LEU A 727 8.38 -25.40 16.06
CA LEU A 727 7.57 -25.85 14.92
C LEU A 727 6.28 -26.52 15.41
N TYR A 728 5.15 -26.08 14.89
CA TYR A 728 3.82 -26.63 15.07
C TYR A 728 3.38 -27.25 13.75
N ARG A 729 3.09 -28.55 13.76
CA ARG A 729 2.67 -29.32 12.57
C ARG A 729 1.76 -30.47 12.98
N GLU A 730 1.19 -31.19 12.02
CA GLU A 730 0.36 -32.37 12.31
C GLU A 730 1.12 -33.45 13.09
N ARG A 731 0.42 -34.07 14.05
CA ARG A 731 0.91 -35.22 14.80
C ARG A 731 0.78 -36.49 13.96
N GLY A 732 1.85 -36.85 13.25
CA GLY A 732 1.85 -37.97 12.32
C GLY A 732 0.85 -37.71 11.19
N ASN A 733 -0.09 -38.64 10.97
CA ASN A 733 -1.14 -38.49 9.96
C ASN A 733 -2.47 -37.95 10.53
N ASN A 734 -2.48 -37.47 11.78
CA ASN A 734 -3.70 -36.93 12.37
C ASN A 734 -3.92 -35.49 11.90
N ARG A 735 -4.88 -35.33 10.98
CA ARG A 735 -5.24 -34.05 10.34
C ARG A 735 -5.86 -33.03 11.29
N GLN A 736 -6.20 -33.41 12.53
CA GLN A 736 -6.89 -32.59 13.53
C GLN A 736 -6.13 -32.50 14.87
N ALA A 737 -4.85 -32.90 14.89
CA ALA A 737 -4.00 -32.79 16.07
C ALA A 737 -2.61 -32.28 15.70
N LEU A 738 -2.07 -31.40 16.53
CA LEU A 738 -0.73 -30.87 16.37
C LEU A 738 0.27 -31.58 17.29
N GLU A 739 1.54 -31.48 16.91
CA GLU A 739 2.69 -31.69 17.78
C GLU A 739 3.61 -30.46 17.74
N ILE A 740 4.39 -30.29 18.80
CA ILE A 740 5.43 -29.26 18.89
C ILE A 740 6.80 -29.91 18.76
N VAL A 741 7.62 -29.39 17.85
CA VAL A 741 9.02 -29.78 17.69
C VAL A 741 9.91 -28.55 17.94
N THR A 742 10.84 -28.66 18.88
CA THR A 742 11.77 -27.57 19.20
C THR A 742 13.17 -27.85 18.63
N LEU A 743 13.65 -26.94 17.79
CA LEU A 743 15.02 -26.93 17.26
C LEU A 743 15.81 -25.79 17.91
N LYS A 744 16.94 -26.10 18.54
CA LYS A 744 17.83 -25.10 19.16
C LYS A 744 18.97 -24.73 18.23
N ASN A 745 19.53 -23.53 18.43
CA ASN A 745 20.68 -23.02 17.68
C ASN A 745 20.43 -22.91 16.16
N VAL A 746 19.21 -22.58 15.77
CA VAL A 746 18.86 -22.31 14.36
C VAL A 746 19.53 -21.01 13.92
N THR A 747 20.08 -21.03 12.72
CA THR A 747 20.80 -19.90 12.09
C THR A 747 20.29 -19.71 10.65
N PRO A 748 20.65 -18.62 9.95
CA PRO A 748 20.32 -18.44 8.54
C PRO A 748 20.78 -19.58 7.62
N ASN A 749 21.76 -20.38 8.05
CA ASN A 749 22.32 -21.49 7.28
C ASN A 749 21.68 -22.85 7.60
N THR A 750 20.84 -22.93 8.63
CA THR A 750 20.17 -24.17 9.03
C THR A 750 19.16 -24.57 7.97
N GLU A 751 19.29 -25.78 7.44
CA GLU A 751 18.30 -26.35 6.52
C GLU A 751 17.12 -26.92 7.32
N LEU A 752 15.93 -26.41 7.03
CA LEU A 752 14.68 -26.92 7.57
C LEU A 752 14.04 -27.82 6.52
N ASN A 753 13.57 -28.98 6.96
CA ASN A 753 12.84 -29.94 6.14
C ASN A 753 11.56 -30.33 6.87
N ILE A 754 10.43 -29.86 6.36
CA ILE A 754 9.13 -29.98 7.04
C ILE A 754 8.18 -30.72 6.12
N HIS A 755 7.80 -31.93 6.55
CA HIS A 755 6.77 -32.69 5.86
C HIS A 755 5.41 -32.03 6.10
N VAL A 756 4.67 -31.80 5.01
CA VAL A 756 3.28 -31.32 5.03
C VAL A 756 2.39 -32.34 4.32
N MET A 757 1.20 -32.54 4.88
CA MET A 757 0.19 -33.42 4.31
C MET A 757 -0.47 -32.79 3.06
N ASN A 758 -1.29 -33.56 2.34
CA ASN A 758 -2.19 -33.02 1.31
C ASN A 758 -3.22 -32.07 1.94
N GLY A 759 -3.35 -30.84 1.44
CA GLY A 759 -4.10 -29.77 2.10
C GLY A 759 -3.48 -29.38 3.46
N GLY A 760 -2.18 -29.63 3.61
CA GLY A 760 -1.40 -29.52 4.84
C GLY A 760 -0.79 -28.14 5.05
N GLY A 761 -0.31 -27.90 6.26
CA GLY A 761 0.52 -26.74 6.55
C GLY A 761 1.26 -26.86 7.88
N TYR A 762 1.97 -25.80 8.25
CA TYR A 762 2.67 -25.72 9.52
C TYR A 762 2.91 -24.25 9.91
N ALA A 763 3.26 -24.03 11.16
CA ALA A 763 3.74 -22.74 11.66
C ALA A 763 5.01 -22.89 12.51
N ILE A 764 5.84 -21.86 12.57
CA ILE A 764 7.09 -21.82 13.34
C ILE A 764 7.22 -20.48 14.03
N LYS A 765 7.55 -20.50 15.33
CA LYS A 765 8.06 -19.34 16.06
C LYS A 765 9.57 -19.42 16.20
N PHE A 766 10.30 -18.43 15.72
CA PHE A 766 11.73 -18.25 15.97
C PHE A 766 11.92 -17.18 17.05
N THR A 767 12.56 -17.58 18.16
CA THR A 767 12.91 -16.69 19.28
C THR A 767 14.42 -16.69 19.48
N PRO A 768 15.10 -15.53 19.56
CA PRO A 768 16.56 -15.45 19.79
C PRO A 768 17.07 -16.13 21.07
#